data_AF-A0A7R9QNT0-F1
#
_entry.id   AF-A0A7R9QNT0-F1
#
_cell.length_a   1.000
_cell.length_b   1.000
_cell.length_c   1.000
_cell.angle_alpha   90.00
_cell.angle_beta   90.00
_cell.angle_gamma   90.00
#
_symmetry.space_group_name_H-M   'P 1'
#
loop_
_entity.id
_entity.type
_entity.pdbx_description
1 polymer ?
#
loop_
_entity_poly.entity_id
_entity_poly.type
_entity_poly.pdbx_seq_one_letter_code
_entity_poly.pdbx_strand_id
1 'polypeptide(L)'
;MINSTQLPFIVGISVLTTTSLLYYLYRKTRNNYVKVCNVKKLFIYPIKAVKGVQVNQLEITKYGVKYGPFTDRSWILLDNANNVIGMKSFPKLVLTRTRILGQEVWVDGPDMPTLKLRYIDEINDSHNIISINLYGQRIKGIDCGPEVNQWFETFLSRPGVRLLQHHHSFDFRDSDTYKRRKDDKDYPIIYQNKSGLHLINESSISDLNSRFPEGEDHAIDENFRPNLVVEYREPWAEDKWKWMRINGVTFIRLIACDRLRIMGKQLWVDGPDMPTLKLTYIEQLNDNHKIISFNLDGQIIKGIDCGPEANQWFETFIGRPGVRLLQHHQSFDFRDSESGKRRNDDKDFPIIYQNRSGLHLVNESSVSDLNSQFPEGEDQVLNDNFRPTVLVEYPEPWAEDNWKWMRINGVNFLMLISCDRCPTTCVDPETGVGLTEYFLCNFIEGLDLLDICDKYSQFYDIMSRSTGGFGHGYFGRTFKKLFIYPIKGLKGVEVNQLEITKYGVKYGIFKDRLRIMGKQLWVDGPDMPTLKLTYIEQLNDNHEIISFKMYTPNSSEQMDGQVIKGIDCGPEANQWFETFIGRPGVRLLQHHHSFDFRDSDSSKRRKDDKDFPIIYQNRSGLHLVNESSVNDLNSQFPEGEDQVSYDNFRPAVLVEYPEPWAEDNWKWMRINGVNFLMLISCDRCPTICVDPETGAKVDTFKTLKK
;
A
#
# COMPACT_ATOMS: atom_id res chain seq x y z
N MET A 1 61.64 0.23 7.06
CA MET A 1 60.94 1.51 7.32
C MET A 1 60.04 1.80 6.13
N ILE A 2 58.75 1.50 6.24
CA ILE A 2 57.75 1.95 5.27
C ILE A 2 57.37 3.36 5.72
N ASN A 3 57.60 4.37 4.87
CA ASN A 3 57.31 5.76 5.18
C ASN A 3 55.81 5.94 5.51
N SER A 4 55.49 6.77 6.51
CA SER A 4 54.13 7.05 6.99
C SER A 4 53.19 7.63 5.92
N THR A 5 53.72 8.05 4.78
CA THR A 5 52.98 8.52 3.60
C THR A 5 52.53 7.41 2.64
N GLN A 6 53.05 6.18 2.76
CA GLN A 6 52.68 5.04 1.87
C GLN A 6 51.61 4.12 2.47
N LEU A 7 51.39 4.18 3.79
CA LEU A 7 50.42 3.34 4.51
C LEU A 7 48.97 3.55 4.05
N PRO A 8 48.47 4.79 3.82
CA PRO A 8 47.09 5.01 3.37
C PRO A 8 46.84 4.46 1.95
N PHE A 9 47.86 4.50 1.09
CA PHE A 9 47.77 3.99 -0.29
C PHE A 9 47.74 2.47 -0.34
N ILE A 10 48.52 1.79 0.51
CA ILE A 10 48.54 0.32 0.61
C ILE A 10 47.22 -0.19 1.22
N VAL A 11 46.67 0.51 2.22
CA VAL A 11 45.36 0.20 2.82
C VAL A 11 44.22 0.46 1.81
N GLY A 12 44.27 1.55 1.04
CA GLY A 12 43.30 1.84 -0.01
C GLY A 12 43.26 0.81 -1.14
N ILE A 13 44.43 0.34 -1.60
CA ILE A 13 44.52 -0.70 -2.65
C ILE A 13 44.04 -2.06 -2.12
N SER A 14 44.36 -2.41 -0.87
CA SER A 14 43.91 -3.66 -0.25
C SER A 14 42.41 -3.70 0.04
N VAL A 15 41.80 -2.58 0.45
CA VAL A 15 40.33 -2.45 0.61
C VAL A 15 39.61 -2.48 -0.73
N LEU A 16 40.12 -1.81 -1.77
CA LEU A 16 39.53 -1.84 -3.13
C LEU A 16 39.63 -3.23 -3.79
N THR A 17 40.75 -3.93 -3.60
CA THR A 17 40.93 -5.29 -4.14
C THR A 17 40.09 -6.32 -3.40
N THR A 18 39.96 -6.21 -2.06
CA THR A 18 39.07 -7.10 -1.28
C THR A 18 37.59 -6.84 -1.54
N THR A 19 37.14 -5.58 -1.64
CA THR A 19 35.75 -5.28 -2.04
C THR A 19 35.46 -5.68 -3.49
N SER A 20 36.40 -5.48 -4.42
CA SER A 20 36.24 -5.95 -5.81
C SER A 20 36.25 -7.47 -5.90
N LEU A 21 37.06 -8.16 -5.10
CA LEU A 21 37.10 -9.62 -5.02
C LEU A 21 35.83 -10.17 -4.36
N LEU A 22 35.34 -9.56 -3.28
CA LEU A 22 34.08 -9.92 -2.64
C LEU A 22 32.88 -9.65 -3.55
N TYR A 23 32.87 -8.53 -4.28
CA TYR A 23 31.85 -8.23 -5.29
C TYR A 23 31.93 -9.21 -6.47
N TYR A 24 33.14 -9.57 -6.92
CA TYR A 24 33.36 -10.58 -7.95
C TYR A 24 32.91 -11.96 -7.47
N LEU A 25 33.22 -12.36 -6.24
CA LEU A 25 32.80 -13.62 -5.63
C LEU A 25 31.28 -13.64 -5.38
N TYR A 26 30.69 -12.55 -4.87
CA TYR A 26 29.24 -12.35 -4.72
C TYR A 26 28.50 -12.44 -6.07
N ARG A 27 29.07 -11.85 -7.13
CA ARG A 27 28.54 -11.92 -8.49
C ARG A 27 28.72 -13.31 -9.09
N LYS A 28 29.77 -14.04 -8.71
CA LYS A 28 30.05 -15.41 -9.14
C LYS A 28 29.16 -16.43 -8.42
N THR A 29 28.83 -16.23 -7.15
CA THR A 29 27.93 -17.09 -6.36
C THR A 29 26.44 -16.86 -6.69
N ARG A 30 26.06 -15.71 -7.24
CA ARG A 30 24.68 -15.41 -7.71
C ARG A 30 24.26 -16.13 -9.01
N ASN A 31 25.20 -16.77 -9.73
CA ASN A 31 24.94 -17.42 -11.03
C ASN A 31 24.73 -18.94 -10.93
N ASN A 32 24.30 -19.44 -9.78
CA ASN A 32 23.92 -20.85 -9.66
C ASN A 32 22.49 -21.03 -10.20
N TYR A 33 22.38 -21.39 -11.48
CA TYR A 33 21.11 -21.83 -12.05
C TYR A 33 20.72 -23.17 -11.40
N VAL A 34 19.54 -23.20 -10.78
CA VAL A 34 18.91 -24.44 -10.31
C VAL A 34 18.01 -24.94 -11.43
N LYS A 35 18.06 -26.24 -11.73
CA LYS A 35 17.09 -26.84 -12.65
C LYS A 35 15.73 -26.80 -11.98
N VAL A 36 14.83 -25.96 -12.49
CA VAL A 36 13.47 -25.80 -11.95
C VAL A 36 12.45 -26.61 -12.75
N CYS A 37 12.43 -26.53 -14.08
CA CYS A 37 11.37 -27.12 -14.91
C CYS A 37 11.92 -27.85 -16.15
N ASN A 38 11.03 -28.55 -16.87
CA ASN A 38 11.29 -29.04 -18.24
C ASN A 38 10.35 -28.35 -19.22
N VAL A 39 10.80 -28.13 -20.46
CA VAL A 39 9.92 -27.63 -21.55
C VAL A 39 9.08 -28.80 -22.07
N LYS A 40 7.75 -28.67 -22.06
CA LYS A 40 6.80 -29.69 -22.53
C LYS A 40 6.41 -29.48 -23.98
N LYS A 41 6.04 -28.26 -24.35
CA LYS A 41 5.53 -27.91 -25.69
C LYS A 41 6.11 -26.58 -26.15
N LEU A 42 6.28 -26.47 -27.47
CA LEU A 42 6.71 -25.25 -28.14
C LEU A 42 5.66 -24.88 -29.19
N PHE A 43 5.32 -23.60 -29.26
CA PHE A 43 4.39 -23.08 -30.26
C PHE A 43 4.94 -21.87 -30.99
N ILE A 44 4.60 -21.80 -32.27
CA ILE A 44 4.78 -20.62 -33.11
C ILE A 44 3.43 -20.17 -33.69
N TYR A 45 3.26 -18.86 -33.81
CA TYR A 45 2.05 -18.23 -34.34
C TYR A 45 2.44 -17.31 -35.49
N PRO A 46 2.64 -17.82 -36.72
CA PRO A 46 3.06 -17.00 -37.84
C PRO A 46 2.16 -15.77 -38.05
N ILE A 47 0.84 -15.92 -37.88
CA ILE A 47 -0.14 -14.83 -37.98
C ILE A 47 -0.68 -14.47 -36.58
N LYS A 48 -0.64 -13.17 -36.21
CA LYS A 48 -0.92 -12.63 -34.85
C LYS A 48 -2.22 -13.13 -34.21
N ALA A 49 -3.27 -13.40 -35.00
CA ALA A 49 -4.62 -13.66 -34.53
C ALA A 49 -5.19 -15.04 -34.88
N VAL A 50 -4.41 -15.93 -35.53
CA VAL A 50 -4.86 -17.29 -35.91
C VAL A 50 -4.32 -18.35 -34.97
N LYS A 51 -4.83 -19.59 -35.07
CA LYS A 51 -4.38 -20.73 -34.26
C LYS A 51 -2.89 -21.03 -34.50
N GLY A 52 -2.16 -21.33 -33.43
CA GLY A 52 -0.73 -21.61 -33.46
C GLY A 52 -0.42 -23.02 -33.97
N VAL A 53 0.87 -23.24 -34.25
CA VAL A 53 1.43 -24.52 -34.66
C VAL A 53 2.36 -25.02 -33.57
N GLN A 54 2.10 -26.22 -33.06
CA GLN A 54 3.04 -26.89 -32.17
C GLN A 54 4.24 -27.38 -32.98
N VAL A 55 5.45 -27.09 -32.50
CA VAL A 55 6.72 -27.47 -33.13
C VAL A 55 7.61 -28.20 -32.13
N ASN A 56 8.67 -28.85 -32.61
CA ASN A 56 9.63 -29.57 -31.78
C ASN A 56 10.87 -28.73 -31.41
N GLN A 57 11.08 -27.60 -32.09
CA GLN A 57 12.18 -26.68 -31.82
C GLN A 57 11.81 -25.26 -32.23
N LEU A 58 12.47 -24.28 -31.63
CA LEU A 58 12.38 -22.86 -31.99
C LEU A 58 13.79 -22.27 -31.98
N GLU A 59 14.10 -21.42 -32.95
CA GLU A 59 15.29 -20.59 -32.91
C GLU A 59 14.97 -19.27 -32.21
N ILE A 60 15.82 -18.87 -31.26
CA ILE A 60 15.66 -17.62 -30.51
C ILE A 60 16.38 -16.49 -31.25
N THR A 61 15.68 -15.38 -31.45
CA THR A 61 16.22 -14.16 -32.06
C THR A 61 16.07 -12.99 -31.10
N LYS A 62 16.68 -11.84 -31.44
CA LYS A 62 16.52 -10.61 -30.66
C LYS A 62 15.08 -10.07 -30.63
N TYR A 63 14.24 -10.45 -31.59
CA TYR A 63 12.87 -9.93 -31.74
C TYR A 63 11.76 -10.97 -31.54
N GLY A 64 12.09 -12.10 -30.89
CA GLY A 64 11.17 -13.20 -30.61
C GLY A 64 11.71 -14.53 -31.14
N VAL A 65 10.82 -15.48 -31.36
CA VAL A 65 11.17 -16.83 -31.83
C VAL A 65 10.89 -17.01 -33.32
N LYS A 66 11.60 -17.93 -33.97
CA LYS A 66 11.33 -18.33 -35.35
C LYS A 66 11.41 -19.85 -35.54
N TYR A 67 10.76 -20.33 -36.60
CA TYR A 67 10.82 -21.71 -37.05
C TYR A 67 11.06 -21.71 -38.57
N GLY A 68 12.27 -22.11 -39.00
CA GLY A 68 12.69 -21.91 -40.39
C GLY A 68 12.68 -20.42 -40.76
N PRO A 69 12.08 -20.02 -41.89
CA PRO A 69 11.97 -18.61 -42.28
C PRO A 69 10.89 -17.84 -41.48
N PHE A 70 10.02 -18.54 -40.75
CA PHE A 70 8.84 -17.92 -40.16
C PHE A 70 9.16 -17.34 -38.79
N THR A 71 9.15 -16.02 -38.69
CA THR A 71 9.19 -15.33 -37.41
C THR A 71 7.81 -15.32 -36.76
N ASP A 72 7.75 -15.54 -35.45
CA ASP A 72 6.53 -15.55 -34.67
C ASP A 72 5.80 -14.19 -34.75
N ARG A 73 4.50 -14.23 -35.07
CA ARG A 73 3.63 -13.07 -35.34
C ARG A 73 4.22 -12.12 -36.40
N SER A 74 4.82 -12.66 -37.46
CA SER A 74 5.30 -11.87 -38.61
C SER A 74 4.20 -11.46 -39.58
N TRP A 75 3.00 -12.02 -39.47
CA TRP A 75 1.84 -11.56 -40.22
C TRP A 75 0.74 -10.95 -39.34
N ILE A 76 0.05 -9.94 -39.86
CA ILE A 76 -1.06 -9.25 -39.20
C ILE A 76 -2.19 -8.93 -40.20
N LEU A 77 -3.44 -9.01 -39.73
CA LEU A 77 -4.62 -8.67 -40.52
C LEU A 77 -5.05 -7.24 -40.25
N LEU A 78 -5.48 -6.53 -41.30
CA LEU A 78 -6.01 -5.17 -41.24
C LEU A 78 -7.38 -5.09 -41.92
N ASP A 79 -8.21 -4.14 -41.51
CA ASP A 79 -9.41 -3.75 -42.25
C ASP A 79 -9.12 -2.64 -43.28
N ASN A 80 -10.17 -2.18 -43.97
CA ASN A 80 -10.10 -1.13 -44.99
C ASN A 80 -9.60 0.23 -44.45
N ALA A 81 -9.71 0.47 -43.16
CA ALA A 81 -9.21 1.67 -42.48
C ALA A 81 -7.81 1.46 -41.90
N ASN A 82 -7.13 0.35 -42.24
CA ASN A 82 -5.84 -0.07 -41.70
C ASN A 82 -5.83 -0.32 -40.18
N ASN A 83 -7.00 -0.60 -39.59
CA ASN A 83 -7.07 -1.02 -38.19
C ASN A 83 -6.78 -2.51 -38.07
N VAL A 84 -6.08 -2.90 -37.00
CA VAL A 84 -5.72 -4.30 -36.78
C VAL A 84 -6.95 -5.16 -36.46
N ILE A 85 -7.11 -6.22 -37.23
CA ILE A 85 -8.07 -7.30 -37.01
C ILE A 85 -7.43 -8.30 -36.04
N GLY A 86 -8.00 -8.39 -34.84
CA GLY A 86 -7.56 -9.30 -33.80
C GLY A 86 -8.62 -10.35 -33.48
N MET A 87 -8.21 -11.43 -32.80
CA MET A 87 -9.10 -12.50 -32.36
C MET A 87 -10.23 -12.01 -31.43
N LYS A 88 -10.02 -10.91 -30.69
CA LYS A 88 -11.06 -10.28 -29.85
C LYS A 88 -12.17 -9.64 -30.68
N SER A 89 -11.83 -8.97 -31.78
CA SER A 89 -12.79 -8.33 -32.67
C SER A 89 -13.38 -9.31 -33.68
N PHE A 90 -12.67 -10.39 -34.01
CA PHE A 90 -13.10 -11.41 -34.98
C PHE A 90 -12.79 -12.83 -34.47
N PRO A 91 -13.62 -13.38 -33.56
CA PRO A 91 -13.41 -14.70 -32.97
C PRO A 91 -13.35 -15.84 -33.99
N LYS A 92 -14.01 -15.71 -35.16
CA LYS A 92 -13.99 -16.70 -36.24
C LYS A 92 -12.57 -17.12 -36.67
N LEU A 93 -11.57 -16.26 -36.46
CA LEU A 93 -10.15 -16.56 -36.70
C LEU A 93 -9.64 -17.80 -35.93
N VAL A 94 -10.25 -18.17 -34.80
CA VAL A 94 -9.85 -19.38 -34.04
C VAL A 94 -10.19 -20.68 -34.77
N LEU A 95 -11.13 -20.65 -35.71
CA LEU A 95 -11.54 -21.82 -36.49
C LEU A 95 -10.51 -22.18 -37.57
N THR A 96 -9.54 -21.31 -37.82
CA THR A 96 -8.46 -21.60 -38.76
C THR A 96 -7.51 -22.66 -38.21
N ARG A 97 -6.98 -23.50 -39.09
CA ARG A 97 -5.91 -24.45 -38.77
C ARG A 97 -4.67 -24.08 -39.57
N THR A 98 -3.59 -23.80 -38.84
CA THR A 98 -2.29 -23.45 -39.43
C THR A 98 -1.39 -24.68 -39.46
N ARG A 99 -0.66 -24.87 -40.56
CA ARG A 99 0.38 -25.90 -40.72
C ARG A 99 1.60 -25.28 -41.37
N ILE A 100 2.80 -25.74 -41.03
CA ILE A 100 4.04 -25.33 -41.69
C ILE A 100 4.54 -26.52 -42.50
N LEU A 101 4.62 -26.37 -43.82
CA LEU A 101 5.09 -27.41 -44.74
C LEU A 101 6.21 -26.82 -45.62
N GLY A 102 7.44 -27.27 -45.37
CA GLY A 102 8.61 -26.71 -46.04
C GLY A 102 8.77 -25.22 -45.77
N GLN A 103 8.72 -24.41 -46.83
CA GLN A 103 8.82 -22.95 -46.77
C GLN A 103 7.47 -22.24 -46.95
N GLU A 104 6.36 -22.94 -46.69
CA GLU A 104 5.01 -22.37 -46.75
C GLU A 104 4.25 -22.51 -45.42
N VAL A 105 3.42 -21.51 -45.11
CA VAL A 105 2.40 -21.59 -44.06
C VAL A 105 1.05 -21.87 -44.72
N TRP A 106 0.48 -23.04 -44.43
CA TRP A 106 -0.81 -23.45 -44.95
C TRP A 106 -1.89 -23.11 -43.91
N VAL A 107 -2.95 -22.43 -44.36
CA VAL A 107 -4.07 -22.01 -43.51
C VAL A 107 -5.35 -22.63 -44.07
N ASP A 108 -5.97 -23.50 -43.29
CA ASP A 108 -7.29 -24.06 -43.57
C ASP A 108 -8.34 -23.29 -42.76
N GLY A 109 -9.54 -23.11 -43.33
CA GLY A 109 -10.71 -22.59 -42.62
C GLY A 109 -11.96 -23.37 -43.02
N PRO A 110 -13.01 -23.42 -42.16
CA PRO A 110 -14.28 -24.02 -42.51
C PRO A 110 -14.79 -23.53 -43.87
N ASP A 111 -15.12 -24.47 -44.75
CA ASP A 111 -15.66 -24.24 -46.10
C ASP A 111 -14.78 -23.38 -47.03
N MET A 112 -13.48 -23.27 -46.73
CA MET A 112 -12.51 -22.52 -47.52
C MET A 112 -11.47 -23.43 -48.17
N PRO A 113 -10.97 -23.12 -49.38
CA PRO A 113 -9.79 -23.80 -49.92
C PRO A 113 -8.57 -23.52 -49.03
N THR A 114 -7.60 -24.44 -48.98
CA THR A 114 -6.36 -24.20 -48.24
C THR A 114 -5.59 -23.02 -48.82
N LEU A 115 -5.37 -21.98 -48.02
CA LEU A 115 -4.52 -20.85 -48.36
C LEU A 115 -3.06 -21.22 -48.12
N LYS A 116 -2.18 -20.91 -49.08
CA LYS A 116 -0.74 -21.14 -48.98
C LYS A 116 -0.01 -19.80 -48.94
N LEU A 117 0.58 -19.47 -47.80
CA LEU A 117 1.37 -18.27 -47.61
C LEU A 117 2.84 -18.60 -47.80
N ARG A 118 3.50 -17.86 -48.69
CA ARG A 118 4.95 -17.87 -48.87
C ARG A 118 5.55 -16.71 -48.11
N TYR A 119 6.71 -16.95 -47.50
CA TYR A 119 7.45 -15.87 -46.87
C TYR A 119 8.07 -14.97 -47.94
N ILE A 120 7.84 -13.67 -47.84
CA ILE A 120 8.45 -12.67 -48.71
C ILE A 120 9.80 -12.30 -48.11
N ASP A 121 10.88 -12.86 -48.67
CA ASP A 121 12.26 -12.64 -48.19
C ASP A 121 12.98 -11.49 -48.94
N GLU A 122 12.50 -11.14 -50.13
CA GLU A 122 13.06 -10.05 -50.92
C GLU A 122 11.97 -9.03 -51.28
N ILE A 123 12.25 -7.75 -51.03
CA ILE A 123 11.38 -6.64 -51.40
C ILE A 123 11.77 -6.15 -52.80
N ASN A 124 10.76 -5.99 -53.66
CA ASN A 124 10.89 -5.37 -54.98
C ASN A 124 9.77 -4.33 -55.20
N ASP A 125 9.86 -3.55 -56.27
CA ASP A 125 8.96 -2.42 -56.56
C ASP A 125 7.47 -2.81 -56.73
N SER A 126 7.17 -4.10 -56.95
CA SER A 126 5.77 -4.56 -57.05
C SER A 126 5.09 -4.74 -55.69
N HIS A 127 5.85 -4.72 -54.60
CA HIS A 127 5.31 -4.90 -53.25
C HIS A 127 4.73 -3.61 -52.69
N ASN A 128 3.46 -3.67 -52.27
CA ASN A 128 2.82 -2.57 -51.59
C ASN A 128 3.20 -2.56 -50.09
N ILE A 129 3.89 -1.51 -49.63
CA ILE A 129 4.30 -1.36 -48.23
C ILE A 129 3.33 -0.44 -47.51
N ILE A 130 2.68 -0.95 -46.47
CA ILE A 130 1.72 -0.21 -45.67
C ILE A 130 2.31 0.10 -44.30
N SER A 131 2.15 1.35 -43.84
CA SER A 131 2.52 1.73 -42.49
C SER A 131 1.28 1.78 -41.60
N ILE A 132 1.37 1.12 -40.45
CA ILE A 132 0.31 1.07 -39.45
C ILE A 132 0.78 1.61 -38.10
N ASN A 133 -0.19 2.02 -37.28
CA ASN A 133 0.04 2.32 -35.88
C ASN A 133 -0.42 1.12 -35.04
N LEU A 134 0.52 0.49 -34.32
CA LEU A 134 0.26 -0.63 -33.44
C LEU A 134 0.70 -0.28 -32.02
N TYR A 135 -0.28 -0.08 -31.14
CA TYR A 135 -0.08 0.34 -29.74
C TYR A 135 0.72 1.65 -29.60
N GLY A 136 0.40 2.65 -30.43
CA GLY A 136 1.04 3.96 -30.39
C GLY A 136 2.40 4.02 -31.11
N GLN A 137 2.89 2.90 -31.64
CA GLN A 137 4.16 2.82 -32.36
C GLN A 137 3.93 2.51 -33.84
N ARG A 138 4.64 3.25 -34.70
CA ARG A 138 4.55 3.09 -36.15
C ARG A 138 5.39 1.90 -36.62
N ILE A 139 4.80 1.00 -37.39
CA ILE A 139 5.49 -0.16 -37.98
C ILE A 139 5.02 -0.36 -39.43
N LYS A 140 5.86 -1.00 -40.26
CA LYS A 140 5.54 -1.28 -41.67
C LYS A 140 5.27 -2.76 -41.90
N GLY A 141 4.57 -3.06 -42.99
CA GLY A 141 4.36 -4.41 -43.48
C GLY A 141 4.12 -4.45 -44.98
N ILE A 142 4.48 -5.56 -45.60
CA ILE A 142 4.27 -5.86 -47.02
C ILE A 142 2.89 -6.47 -47.18
N ASP A 143 2.07 -5.91 -48.05
CA ASP A 143 0.78 -6.49 -48.44
C ASP A 143 1.01 -7.84 -49.14
N CYS A 144 0.37 -8.89 -48.64
CA CYS A 144 0.53 -10.26 -49.16
C CYS A 144 -0.22 -10.49 -50.48
N GLY A 145 -0.92 -9.48 -51.00
CA GLY A 145 -1.50 -9.50 -52.32
C GLY A 145 -2.98 -9.89 -52.37
N PRO A 146 -3.63 -9.67 -53.53
CA PRO A 146 -5.08 -9.72 -53.66
C PRO A 146 -5.67 -11.11 -53.39
N GLU A 147 -5.00 -12.19 -53.79
CA GLU A 147 -5.48 -13.56 -53.55
C GLU A 147 -5.57 -13.90 -52.06
N VAL A 148 -4.53 -13.54 -51.30
CA VAL A 148 -4.47 -13.73 -49.85
C VAL A 148 -5.53 -12.88 -49.16
N ASN A 149 -5.66 -11.61 -49.58
CA ASN A 149 -6.63 -10.67 -49.03
C ASN A 149 -8.06 -11.17 -49.27
N GLN A 150 -8.39 -11.58 -50.50
CA GLN A 150 -9.70 -12.12 -50.87
C GLN A 150 -10.05 -13.38 -50.05
N TRP A 151 -9.07 -14.24 -49.74
CA TRP A 151 -9.31 -15.41 -48.89
C TRP A 151 -9.80 -14.99 -47.49
N PHE A 152 -9.12 -14.03 -46.85
CA PHE A 152 -9.51 -13.54 -45.52
C PHE A 152 -10.80 -12.71 -45.55
N GLU A 153 -11.04 -11.95 -46.61
CA GLU A 153 -12.31 -11.23 -46.81
C GLU A 153 -13.48 -12.20 -46.87
N THR A 154 -13.35 -13.27 -47.67
CA THR A 154 -14.36 -14.31 -47.81
C THR A 154 -14.57 -15.04 -46.49
N PHE A 155 -13.48 -15.48 -45.86
CA PHE A 155 -13.53 -16.21 -44.60
C PHE A 155 -14.20 -15.41 -43.47
N LEU A 156 -13.88 -14.13 -43.35
CA LEU A 156 -14.44 -13.23 -42.33
C LEU A 156 -15.78 -12.60 -42.77
N SER A 157 -16.20 -12.84 -44.01
CA SER A 157 -17.38 -12.21 -44.63
C SER A 157 -17.35 -10.68 -44.52
N ARG A 158 -16.17 -10.09 -44.75
CA ARG A 158 -15.92 -8.65 -44.59
C ARG A 158 -15.02 -8.14 -45.72
N PRO A 159 -15.44 -7.11 -46.49
CA PRO A 159 -14.60 -6.55 -47.54
C PRO A 159 -13.46 -5.70 -46.98
N GLY A 160 -12.38 -5.57 -47.76
CA GLY A 160 -11.23 -4.73 -47.47
C GLY A 160 -10.27 -5.30 -46.42
N VAL A 161 -10.24 -6.61 -46.23
CA VAL A 161 -9.31 -7.27 -45.30
C VAL A 161 -7.96 -7.47 -45.98
N ARG A 162 -6.88 -7.04 -45.32
CA ARG A 162 -5.51 -7.19 -45.84
C ARG A 162 -4.63 -7.97 -44.88
N LEU A 163 -3.79 -8.86 -45.40
CA LEU A 163 -2.73 -9.51 -44.63
C LEU A 163 -1.40 -8.81 -44.93
N LEU A 164 -0.73 -8.32 -43.89
CA LEU A 164 0.62 -7.76 -44.01
C LEU A 164 1.66 -8.69 -43.40
N GLN A 165 2.83 -8.78 -44.04
CA GLN A 165 4.04 -9.41 -43.51
C GLN A 165 5.04 -8.35 -43.03
N HIS A 166 5.59 -8.51 -41.82
CA HIS A 166 6.77 -7.75 -41.41
C HIS A 166 8.02 -8.31 -42.11
N HIS A 167 8.87 -7.41 -42.59
CA HIS A 167 10.14 -7.76 -43.20
C HIS A 167 11.30 -7.30 -42.32
N HIS A 168 12.37 -8.08 -42.26
CA HIS A 168 13.51 -7.84 -41.36
C HIS A 168 14.25 -6.51 -41.60
N SER A 169 14.07 -5.90 -42.78
CA SER A 169 14.62 -4.59 -43.13
C SER A 169 13.79 -3.40 -42.61
N PHE A 170 12.60 -3.64 -42.07
CA PHE A 170 11.77 -2.60 -41.46
C PHE A 170 12.09 -2.39 -39.99
N ASP A 171 11.70 -1.22 -39.49
CA ASP A 171 11.80 -0.89 -38.08
C ASP A 171 11.01 -1.89 -37.21
N PHE A 172 11.52 -2.08 -35.99
CA PHE A 172 10.90 -2.87 -34.94
C PHE A 172 10.20 -1.93 -33.95
N ARG A 173 9.25 -2.49 -33.19
CA ARG A 173 8.66 -1.81 -32.03
C ARG A 173 9.40 -2.19 -30.77
N ASP A 174 9.29 -1.36 -29.75
CA ASP A 174 9.76 -1.69 -28.41
C ASP A 174 8.76 -2.61 -27.70
N SER A 175 9.26 -3.62 -27.01
CA SER A 175 8.46 -4.42 -26.08
C SER A 175 8.00 -3.59 -24.88
N ASP A 176 6.91 -4.02 -24.24
CA ASP A 176 6.52 -3.50 -22.93
C ASP A 176 7.56 -3.98 -21.89
N THR A 177 8.44 -3.08 -21.46
CA THR A 177 9.40 -3.34 -20.40
C THR A 177 9.04 -2.57 -19.14
N TYR A 178 9.13 -3.21 -17.96
CA TYR A 178 9.44 -2.47 -16.74
C TYR A 178 10.84 -1.88 -16.92
N LYS A 179 10.98 -0.55 -17.08
CA LYS A 179 12.28 0.12 -17.18
C LYS A 179 13.03 0.03 -15.84
N ARG A 180 13.59 -1.13 -15.53
CA ARG A 180 14.29 -1.40 -14.26
C ARG A 180 15.75 -0.96 -14.29
N ARG A 181 16.39 -0.75 -15.45
CA ARG A 181 17.78 -0.25 -15.58
C ARG A 181 18.03 0.59 -16.83
N LYS A 182 18.99 1.51 -16.72
CA LYS A 182 19.47 2.40 -17.81
C LYS A 182 20.28 1.66 -18.89
N ASP A 183 20.58 0.37 -18.65
CA ASP A 183 21.56 -0.43 -19.39
C ASP A 183 20.89 -1.60 -20.15
N ASP A 184 19.60 -1.88 -19.90
CA ASP A 184 18.84 -2.92 -20.60
C ASP A 184 18.44 -2.39 -21.97
N LYS A 185 19.32 -2.59 -22.96
CA LYS A 185 19.08 -2.24 -24.36
C LYS A 185 17.98 -3.12 -24.96
N ASP A 186 17.08 -2.45 -25.69
CA ASP A 186 16.20 -2.88 -26.78
C ASP A 186 15.84 -4.38 -26.82
N TYR A 187 14.65 -4.73 -26.33
CA TYR A 187 13.97 -5.98 -26.68
C TYR A 187 12.96 -5.68 -27.80
N PRO A 188 13.41 -5.64 -29.08
CA PRO A 188 12.51 -5.33 -30.18
C PRO A 188 11.42 -6.40 -30.30
N ILE A 189 10.26 -6.00 -30.78
CA ILE A 189 9.17 -6.88 -31.19
C ILE A 189 8.60 -6.38 -32.52
N ILE A 190 7.89 -7.25 -33.22
CA ILE A 190 7.21 -6.93 -34.48
C ILE A 190 5.71 -6.75 -34.23
N TYR A 191 4.85 -7.67 -34.65
CA TYR A 191 3.41 -7.61 -34.37
C TYR A 191 2.99 -8.36 -33.10
N GLN A 192 3.90 -8.75 -32.19
CA GLN A 192 3.51 -9.27 -30.87
C GLN A 192 2.73 -8.22 -30.05
N ASN A 193 2.08 -8.62 -28.96
CA ASN A 193 1.38 -7.62 -28.12
C ASN A 193 2.39 -6.83 -27.28
N LYS A 194 3.10 -7.54 -26.39
CA LYS A 194 3.91 -6.95 -25.32
C LYS A 194 5.36 -7.46 -25.31
N SER A 195 5.57 -8.75 -25.57
CA SER A 195 6.90 -9.39 -25.53
C SER A 195 7.10 -10.32 -26.72
N GLY A 196 8.37 -10.61 -27.05
CA GLY A 196 8.75 -11.55 -28.12
C GLY A 196 8.54 -13.03 -27.76
N LEU A 197 8.31 -13.34 -26.48
CA LEU A 197 8.10 -14.69 -25.98
C LEU A 197 7.07 -14.70 -24.85
N HIS A 198 6.20 -15.70 -24.84
CA HIS A 198 5.25 -15.99 -23.77
C HIS A 198 5.52 -17.38 -23.20
N LEU A 199 5.65 -17.49 -21.88
CA LEU A 199 5.81 -18.76 -21.17
C LEU A 199 4.61 -18.96 -20.24
N ILE A 200 4.15 -20.20 -20.12
CA ILE A 200 3.17 -20.62 -19.11
C ILE A 200 3.58 -21.97 -18.53
N ASN A 201 3.29 -22.17 -17.25
CA ASN A 201 3.48 -23.45 -16.57
C ASN A 201 2.20 -24.29 -16.62
N GLU A 202 2.34 -25.59 -16.88
CA GLU A 202 1.23 -26.54 -16.97
C GLU A 202 0.44 -26.61 -15.67
N SER A 203 1.09 -26.56 -14.51
CA SER A 203 0.39 -26.57 -13.22
C SER A 203 -0.41 -25.29 -12.96
N SER A 204 -0.05 -24.14 -13.56
CA SER A 204 -0.87 -22.92 -13.53
C SER A 204 -2.17 -23.09 -14.32
N ILE A 205 -2.12 -23.82 -15.44
CA ILE A 205 -3.33 -24.16 -16.22
C ILE A 205 -4.17 -25.18 -15.47
N SER A 206 -3.55 -26.18 -14.83
CA SER A 206 -4.28 -27.15 -14.00
C SER A 206 -4.97 -26.47 -12.81
N ASP A 207 -4.29 -25.56 -12.13
CA ASP A 207 -4.83 -24.78 -11.02
C ASP A 207 -5.96 -23.83 -11.46
N LEU A 208 -5.86 -23.25 -12.66
CA LEU A 208 -6.98 -22.53 -13.26
C LEU A 208 -8.15 -23.48 -13.54
N ASN A 209 -7.86 -24.65 -14.13
CA ASN A 209 -8.90 -25.59 -14.52
C ASN A 209 -9.63 -26.22 -13.32
N SER A 210 -8.96 -26.41 -12.18
CA SER A 210 -9.63 -26.88 -10.97
C SER A 210 -10.66 -25.90 -10.40
N ARG A 211 -10.73 -24.68 -10.95
CA ARG A 211 -11.73 -23.67 -10.59
C ARG A 211 -12.94 -23.69 -11.50
N PHE A 212 -12.91 -24.43 -12.62
CA PHE A 212 -14.09 -24.59 -13.48
C PHE A 212 -15.07 -25.59 -12.84
N PRO A 213 -16.39 -25.34 -12.90
CA PRO A 213 -17.41 -26.31 -12.47
C PRO A 213 -17.31 -27.65 -13.21
N GLU A 214 -17.76 -28.71 -12.57
CA GLU A 214 -17.80 -30.05 -13.16
C GLU A 214 -18.72 -30.08 -14.40
N GLY A 215 -18.15 -30.45 -15.55
CA GLY A 215 -18.86 -30.51 -16.84
C GLY A 215 -18.64 -29.32 -17.79
N GLU A 216 -17.91 -28.29 -17.36
CA GLU A 216 -17.53 -27.15 -18.21
C GLU A 216 -16.26 -27.41 -19.03
N ASP A 217 -16.12 -26.67 -20.14
CA ASP A 217 -14.94 -26.75 -21.01
C ASP A 217 -13.70 -26.20 -20.29
N HIS A 218 -12.72 -27.07 -20.05
CA HIS A 218 -11.44 -26.67 -19.46
C HIS A 218 -10.58 -25.86 -20.44
N ALA A 219 -9.86 -24.88 -19.89
CA ALA A 219 -8.85 -24.16 -20.64
C ALA A 219 -7.68 -25.08 -21.00
N ILE A 220 -7.20 -24.97 -22.23
CA ILE A 220 -6.00 -25.63 -22.74
C ILE A 220 -4.90 -24.59 -22.97
N ASP A 221 -3.66 -25.06 -23.11
CA ASP A 221 -2.49 -24.19 -23.30
C ASP A 221 -2.66 -23.26 -24.52
N GLU A 222 -3.28 -23.72 -25.60
CA GLU A 222 -3.50 -22.92 -26.80
C GLU A 222 -4.43 -21.70 -26.57
N ASN A 223 -5.31 -21.71 -25.56
CA ASN A 223 -6.14 -20.56 -25.22
C ASN A 223 -5.28 -19.36 -24.79
N PHE A 224 -4.16 -19.62 -24.11
CA PHE A 224 -3.25 -18.58 -23.61
C PHE A 224 -2.25 -18.10 -24.67
N ARG A 225 -2.10 -18.88 -25.74
CA ARG A 225 -1.14 -18.65 -26.85
C ARG A 225 0.32 -18.52 -26.37
N PRO A 226 0.83 -19.44 -25.53
CA PRO A 226 2.22 -19.45 -25.09
C PRO A 226 3.15 -19.81 -26.24
N ASN A 227 4.39 -19.35 -26.23
CA ASN A 227 5.44 -19.92 -27.08
C ASN A 227 6.11 -21.11 -26.38
N LEU A 228 6.21 -21.07 -25.05
CA LEU A 228 6.78 -22.12 -24.20
C LEU A 228 5.73 -22.59 -23.19
N VAL A 229 5.44 -23.89 -23.18
CA VAL A 229 4.75 -24.53 -22.05
C VAL A 229 5.79 -25.33 -21.28
N VAL A 230 5.90 -25.08 -19.97
CA VAL A 230 6.83 -25.78 -19.09
C VAL A 230 6.08 -26.61 -18.06
N GLU A 231 6.75 -27.61 -17.54
CA GLU A 231 6.28 -28.43 -16.42
C GLU A 231 7.07 -28.08 -15.17
N TYR A 232 6.38 -27.48 -14.21
CA TYR A 232 6.84 -27.30 -12.85
C TYR A 232 5.71 -27.59 -11.87
N ARG A 233 6.06 -28.12 -10.70
CA ARG A 233 5.07 -28.63 -9.74
C ARG A 233 4.22 -27.55 -9.05
N GLU A 234 4.77 -26.37 -8.83
CA GLU A 234 4.10 -25.28 -8.11
C GLU A 234 3.37 -24.40 -9.13
N PRO A 235 2.04 -24.26 -9.06
CA PRO A 235 1.29 -23.31 -9.89
C PRO A 235 1.84 -21.90 -9.72
N TRP A 236 1.84 -21.13 -10.80
CA TRP A 236 2.24 -19.71 -10.86
C TRP A 236 3.71 -19.41 -10.51
N ALA A 237 4.55 -20.44 -10.31
CA ALA A 237 5.96 -20.24 -9.99
C ALA A 237 6.73 -19.43 -11.04
N GLU A 238 6.30 -19.49 -12.31
CA GLU A 238 6.86 -18.72 -13.41
C GLU A 238 6.84 -17.22 -13.20
N ASP A 239 5.93 -16.71 -12.34
CA ASP A 239 5.89 -15.30 -11.99
C ASP A 239 7.09 -14.86 -11.15
N LYS A 240 7.70 -15.79 -10.41
CA LYS A 240 8.87 -15.51 -9.57
C LYS A 240 10.19 -15.67 -10.33
N TRP A 241 10.18 -16.26 -11.52
CA TRP A 241 11.39 -16.55 -12.29
C TRP A 241 11.94 -15.30 -13.00
N LYS A 242 12.79 -14.54 -12.29
CA LYS A 242 13.42 -13.32 -12.84
C LYS A 242 14.34 -13.63 -14.03
N TRP A 243 15.14 -14.69 -13.92
CA TRP A 243 16.08 -15.15 -14.92
C TRP A 243 15.91 -16.64 -15.13
N MET A 244 15.90 -17.08 -16.38
CA MET A 244 15.84 -18.49 -16.72
C MET A 244 16.94 -18.82 -17.72
N ARG A 245 17.40 -20.07 -17.72
CA ARG A 245 18.31 -20.55 -18.75
C ARG A 245 17.81 -21.87 -19.31
N ILE A 246 17.60 -21.92 -20.61
CA ILE A 246 17.14 -23.11 -21.35
C ILE A 246 18.17 -23.37 -22.44
N ASN A 247 18.78 -24.57 -22.43
CA ASN A 247 19.78 -25.00 -23.41
C ASN A 247 20.88 -23.96 -23.69
N GLY A 248 21.38 -23.31 -22.64
CA GLY A 248 22.44 -22.32 -22.75
C GLY A 248 21.98 -20.89 -23.02
N VAL A 249 20.74 -20.68 -23.47
CA VAL A 249 20.13 -19.35 -23.74
C VAL A 249 19.52 -18.80 -22.47
N THR A 250 19.83 -17.55 -22.14
CA THR A 250 19.29 -16.86 -20.96
C THR A 250 18.10 -15.99 -21.34
N PHE A 251 17.01 -16.15 -20.59
CA PHE A 251 15.78 -15.37 -20.71
C PHE A 251 15.59 -14.53 -19.44
N ILE A 252 14.94 -13.38 -19.61
CA ILE A 252 14.58 -12.47 -18.52
C ILE A 252 13.07 -12.30 -18.54
N ARG A 253 12.43 -12.39 -17.38
CA ARG A 253 11.01 -12.05 -17.26
C ARG A 253 10.84 -10.54 -17.38
N LEU A 254 10.12 -10.10 -18.41
CA LEU A 254 9.84 -8.67 -18.65
C LEU A 254 8.58 -8.20 -17.90
N ILE A 255 7.45 -8.88 -18.12
CA ILE A 255 6.14 -8.52 -17.58
C ILE A 255 5.25 -9.77 -17.49
N ALA A 256 4.24 -9.75 -16.61
CA ALA A 256 3.18 -10.76 -16.56
C ALA A 256 2.18 -10.61 -17.74
N CYS A 257 1.40 -11.66 -18.02
CA CYS A 257 0.37 -11.64 -19.06
C CYS A 257 -1.02 -11.36 -18.45
N ASP A 258 -1.59 -10.18 -18.73
CA ASP A 258 -2.84 -9.73 -18.09
C ASP A 258 -4.14 -10.45 -18.56
N ARG A 259 -4.03 -11.45 -19.45
CA ARG A 259 -5.21 -12.10 -20.06
C ARG A 259 -6.08 -12.88 -19.08
N LEU A 260 -5.53 -13.28 -17.94
CA LEU A 260 -6.21 -14.12 -16.97
C LEU A 260 -7.26 -13.38 -16.11
N ARG A 261 -7.49 -12.07 -16.31
CA ARG A 261 -8.54 -11.32 -15.59
C ARG A 261 -9.69 -10.75 -16.46
N ILE A 262 -9.58 -10.63 -17.79
CA ILE A 262 -10.64 -10.04 -18.67
C ILE A 262 -10.59 -10.62 -20.10
N MET A 263 -11.64 -11.33 -20.55
CA MET A 263 -11.78 -11.83 -21.93
C MET A 263 -12.97 -11.17 -22.67
N GLY A 264 -12.71 -10.35 -23.70
CA GLY A 264 -13.78 -9.66 -24.43
C GLY A 264 -14.45 -8.55 -23.60
N LYS A 265 -15.52 -7.91 -24.11
CA LYS A 265 -16.38 -7.02 -23.30
C LYS A 265 -17.17 -7.81 -22.24
N GLN A 266 -16.62 -8.92 -21.76
CA GLN A 266 -17.28 -9.85 -20.87
C GLN A 266 -16.43 -9.98 -19.61
N LEU A 267 -17.12 -9.96 -18.48
CA LEU A 267 -16.57 -10.16 -17.15
C LEU A 267 -17.30 -11.36 -16.55
N TRP A 268 -16.57 -12.35 -16.08
CA TRP A 268 -17.12 -13.49 -15.37
C TRP A 268 -16.89 -13.25 -13.88
N VAL A 269 -17.93 -13.49 -13.09
CA VAL A 269 -17.92 -13.33 -11.64
C VAL A 269 -18.26 -14.69 -11.05
N ASP A 270 -17.35 -15.20 -10.23
CA ASP A 270 -17.51 -16.46 -9.51
C ASP A 270 -17.77 -16.19 -8.03
N GLY A 271 -18.47 -17.11 -7.38
CA GLY A 271 -18.69 -17.10 -5.93
C GLY A 271 -18.77 -18.54 -5.41
N PRO A 272 -18.34 -18.81 -4.16
CA PRO A 272 -18.54 -20.11 -3.52
C PRO A 272 -19.98 -20.60 -3.67
N ASP A 273 -20.16 -21.84 -4.14
CA ASP A 273 -21.45 -22.51 -4.36
C ASP A 273 -22.44 -21.77 -5.28
N MET A 274 -21.96 -20.82 -6.09
CA MET A 274 -22.77 -20.05 -7.04
C MET A 274 -22.42 -20.42 -8.48
N PRO A 275 -23.39 -20.43 -9.41
CA PRO A 275 -23.09 -20.55 -10.83
C PRO A 275 -22.30 -19.31 -11.31
N THR A 276 -21.33 -19.46 -12.21
CA THR A 276 -20.58 -18.31 -12.75
C THR A 276 -21.53 -17.31 -13.42
N LEU A 277 -21.49 -16.05 -12.95
CA LEU A 277 -22.25 -14.95 -13.55
C LEU A 277 -21.46 -14.34 -14.71
N LYS A 278 -22.10 -14.24 -15.88
CA LYS A 278 -21.53 -13.59 -17.05
C LYS A 278 -22.08 -12.18 -17.24
N LEU A 279 -21.23 -11.19 -17.05
CA LEU A 279 -21.53 -9.78 -17.28
C LEU A 279 -21.02 -9.34 -18.65
N THR A 280 -21.80 -8.53 -19.37
CA THR A 280 -21.37 -7.88 -20.61
C THR A 280 -21.25 -6.39 -20.39
N TYR A 281 -20.10 -5.81 -20.70
CA TYR A 281 -19.84 -4.38 -20.59
C TYR A 281 -20.72 -3.59 -21.56
N ILE A 282 -21.51 -2.69 -21.00
CA ILE A 282 -22.46 -1.85 -21.74
C ILE A 282 -21.72 -0.60 -22.23
N GLU A 283 -21.32 -0.60 -23.50
CA GLU A 283 -20.57 0.51 -24.11
C GLU A 283 -21.49 1.61 -24.67
N GLN A 284 -22.69 1.24 -25.14
CA GLN A 284 -23.66 2.17 -25.70
C GLN A 284 -24.99 2.06 -24.98
N LEU A 285 -25.52 3.21 -24.57
CA LEU A 285 -26.87 3.34 -24.04
C LEU A 285 -27.90 3.16 -25.16
N ASN A 286 -29.05 2.61 -24.78
CA ASN A 286 -30.24 2.47 -25.60
C ASN A 286 -31.45 2.53 -24.66
N ASP A 287 -32.65 2.66 -25.23
CA ASP A 287 -33.88 2.89 -24.45
C ASP A 287 -34.27 1.73 -23.52
N ASN A 288 -33.68 0.53 -23.70
CA ASN A 288 -33.93 -0.63 -22.85
C ASN A 288 -33.09 -0.63 -21.57
N HIS A 289 -32.06 0.20 -21.49
CA HIS A 289 -31.20 0.27 -20.31
C HIS A 289 -31.87 1.06 -19.19
N LYS A 290 -32.06 0.42 -18.04
CA LYS A 290 -32.58 1.08 -16.85
C LYS A 290 -31.48 1.87 -16.16
N ILE A 291 -31.67 3.18 -16.02
CA ILE A 291 -30.76 4.08 -15.31
C ILE A 291 -31.27 4.27 -13.88
N ILE A 292 -30.38 4.13 -12.90
CA ILE A 292 -30.68 4.31 -11.48
C ILE A 292 -29.84 5.46 -10.94
N SER A 293 -30.52 6.44 -10.34
CA SER A 293 -29.89 7.50 -9.56
C SER A 293 -29.86 7.10 -8.09
N PHE A 294 -28.71 7.26 -7.43
CA PHE A 294 -28.54 6.91 -6.03
C PHE A 294 -27.60 7.90 -5.34
N ASN A 295 -27.74 8.00 -4.01
CA ASN A 295 -26.86 8.82 -3.20
C ASN A 295 -25.62 8.01 -2.81
N LEU A 296 -24.44 8.52 -3.16
CA LEU A 296 -23.15 8.01 -2.73
C LEU A 296 -22.38 9.18 -2.09
N ASP A 297 -22.11 9.09 -0.79
CA ASP A 297 -21.45 10.13 0.03
C ASP A 297 -22.05 11.53 -0.07
N GLY A 298 -23.38 11.63 -0.10
CA GLY A 298 -24.10 12.91 -0.16
C GLY A 298 -24.27 13.45 -1.59
N GLN A 299 -23.71 12.80 -2.61
CA GLN A 299 -23.84 13.19 -4.01
C GLN A 299 -24.75 12.22 -4.77
N ILE A 300 -25.60 12.74 -5.65
CA ILE A 300 -26.45 11.90 -6.51
C ILE A 300 -25.67 11.52 -7.76
N ILE A 301 -25.42 10.23 -7.95
CA ILE A 301 -24.75 9.67 -9.13
C ILE A 301 -25.68 8.67 -9.85
N LYS A 302 -25.42 8.41 -11.13
CA LYS A 302 -26.18 7.49 -11.97
C LYS A 302 -25.38 6.24 -12.31
N GLY A 303 -26.08 5.11 -12.43
CA GLY A 303 -25.55 3.86 -12.95
C GLY A 303 -26.56 3.13 -13.82
N ILE A 304 -26.08 2.37 -14.80
CA ILE A 304 -26.89 1.44 -15.59
C ILE A 304 -27.11 0.17 -14.76
N ASP A 305 -28.36 -0.23 -14.58
CA ASP A 305 -28.72 -1.51 -13.98
C ASP A 305 -28.24 -2.67 -14.88
N CYS A 306 -27.40 -3.55 -14.34
CA CYS A 306 -26.84 -4.69 -15.08
C CYS A 306 -27.84 -5.82 -15.34
N GLY A 307 -29.11 -5.65 -14.94
CA GLY A 307 -30.19 -6.56 -15.27
C GLY A 307 -30.57 -7.53 -14.16
N PRO A 308 -31.74 -8.19 -14.28
CA PRO A 308 -32.31 -9.02 -13.22
C PRO A 308 -31.44 -10.23 -12.86
N GLU A 309 -30.76 -10.84 -13.83
CA GLU A 309 -29.86 -11.98 -13.60
C GLU A 309 -28.70 -11.60 -12.67
N ALA A 310 -28.00 -10.49 -12.97
CA ALA A 310 -26.91 -9.99 -12.14
C ALA A 310 -27.40 -9.59 -10.74
N ASN A 311 -28.54 -8.90 -10.66
CA ASN A 311 -29.12 -8.48 -9.38
C ASN A 311 -29.48 -9.69 -8.51
N GLN A 312 -30.18 -10.68 -9.07
CA GLN A 312 -30.56 -11.90 -8.36
C GLN A 312 -29.34 -12.70 -7.91
N TRP A 313 -28.29 -12.76 -8.74
CA TRP A 313 -27.05 -13.44 -8.37
C TRP A 313 -26.41 -12.81 -7.13
N PHE A 314 -26.26 -11.49 -7.11
CA PHE A 314 -25.68 -10.78 -5.95
C PHE A 314 -26.61 -10.76 -4.73
N GLU A 315 -27.93 -10.68 -4.90
CA GLU A 315 -28.89 -10.84 -3.79
C GLU A 315 -28.74 -12.20 -3.10
N THR A 316 -28.60 -13.26 -3.91
CA THR A 316 -28.42 -14.63 -3.42
C THR A 316 -27.07 -14.79 -2.72
N PHE A 317 -25.98 -14.35 -3.37
CA PHE A 317 -24.63 -14.48 -2.85
C PHE A 317 -24.42 -13.70 -1.54
N ILE A 318 -24.94 -12.46 -1.47
CA ILE A 318 -24.84 -11.60 -0.28
C ILE A 318 -25.86 -12.01 0.80
N GLY A 319 -26.91 -12.75 0.43
CA GLY A 319 -28.00 -13.13 1.34
C GLY A 319 -28.89 -11.95 1.76
N ARG A 320 -28.97 -10.90 0.92
CA ARG A 320 -29.75 -9.69 1.21
C ARG A 320 -30.65 -9.32 0.03
N PRO A 321 -31.97 -9.17 0.24
CA PRO A 321 -32.87 -8.76 -0.83
C PRO A 321 -32.67 -7.28 -1.19
N GLY A 322 -32.92 -6.93 -2.44
CA GLY A 322 -32.85 -5.57 -2.97
C GLY A 322 -31.47 -5.14 -3.47
N VAL A 323 -30.50 -6.04 -3.58
CA VAL A 323 -29.16 -5.75 -4.10
C VAL A 323 -29.24 -5.53 -5.61
N ARG A 324 -28.57 -4.47 -6.10
CA ARG A 324 -28.44 -4.18 -7.53
C ARG A 324 -26.98 -4.00 -7.91
N LEU A 325 -26.60 -4.56 -9.05
CA LEU A 325 -25.31 -4.28 -9.68
C LEU A 325 -25.46 -3.15 -10.69
N LEU A 326 -24.64 -2.11 -10.56
CA LEU A 326 -24.68 -0.92 -11.43
C LEU A 326 -23.35 -0.72 -12.17
N GLN A 327 -23.42 -0.41 -13.47
CA GLN A 327 -22.28 -0.01 -14.29
C GLN A 327 -22.28 1.51 -14.51
N HIS A 328 -21.17 2.20 -14.28
CA HIS A 328 -21.03 3.60 -14.70
C HIS A 328 -20.92 3.71 -16.23
N HIS A 329 -21.43 4.80 -16.80
CA HIS A 329 -21.29 5.10 -18.23
C HIS A 329 -20.69 6.49 -18.42
N GLN A 330 -19.85 6.65 -19.45
CA GLN A 330 -19.12 7.90 -19.73
C GLN A 330 -20.00 9.14 -19.97
N SER A 331 -21.29 8.94 -20.26
CA SER A 331 -22.26 10.04 -20.43
C SER A 331 -22.91 10.49 -19.12
N PHE A 332 -22.58 9.88 -17.99
CA PHE A 332 -23.08 10.29 -16.67
C PHE A 332 -22.09 11.23 -16.00
N ASP A 333 -22.61 12.00 -15.05
CA ASP A 333 -21.82 12.95 -14.28
C ASP A 333 -20.81 12.20 -13.40
N PHE A 334 -19.57 12.69 -13.41
CA PHE A 334 -18.52 12.22 -12.51
C PHE A 334 -18.62 12.96 -11.18
N ARG A 335 -18.16 12.31 -10.12
CA ARG A 335 -18.00 12.94 -8.80
C ARG A 335 -16.63 13.62 -8.72
N ASP A 336 -16.54 14.67 -7.93
CA ASP A 336 -15.26 15.26 -7.56
C ASP A 336 -14.55 14.35 -6.55
N SER A 337 -13.24 14.15 -6.74
CA SER A 337 -12.39 13.57 -5.69
C SER A 337 -12.30 14.49 -4.47
N GLU A 338 -11.95 13.93 -3.31
CA GLU A 338 -11.86 14.69 -2.05
C GLU A 338 -10.60 15.60 -1.95
N SER A 339 -10.21 16.23 -3.06
CA SER A 339 -9.11 17.22 -3.12
C SER A 339 -9.58 18.69 -3.12
N GLY A 340 -10.88 18.94 -3.21
CA GLY A 340 -11.43 20.24 -3.65
C GLY A 340 -11.66 21.36 -2.62
N LYS A 341 -11.13 21.30 -1.40
CA LYS A 341 -11.26 22.43 -0.42
C LYS A 341 -9.96 23.15 -0.07
N ARG A 342 -8.78 22.63 -0.44
CA ARG A 342 -7.49 23.16 0.08
C ARG A 342 -6.57 23.82 -0.96
N ARG A 343 -6.87 23.74 -2.26
CA ARG A 343 -6.21 24.53 -3.31
C ARG A 343 -7.26 25.02 -4.30
N ASN A 344 -7.26 26.31 -4.63
CA ASN A 344 -8.23 26.93 -5.53
C ASN A 344 -8.01 26.53 -7.01
N ASP A 345 -7.03 25.67 -7.28
CA ASP A 345 -6.37 25.46 -8.56
C ASP A 345 -6.59 24.02 -9.12
N ASP A 346 -6.93 23.04 -8.27
CA ASP A 346 -6.87 21.59 -8.59
C ASP A 346 -8.27 20.95 -8.77
N LYS A 347 -9.07 21.45 -9.73
CA LYS A 347 -10.48 21.03 -9.96
C LYS A 347 -10.70 19.82 -10.89
N ASP A 348 -9.66 19.10 -11.34
CA ASP A 348 -9.80 18.21 -12.51
C ASP A 348 -9.57 16.70 -12.24
N PHE A 349 -9.90 16.18 -11.05
CA PHE A 349 -9.75 14.74 -10.74
C PHE A 349 -11.12 14.05 -10.55
N PRO A 350 -11.82 13.70 -11.65
CA PRO A 350 -13.12 13.03 -11.57
C PRO A 350 -12.97 11.58 -11.10
N ILE A 351 -13.88 11.16 -10.22
CA ILE A 351 -14.06 9.79 -9.76
C ILE A 351 -15.50 9.33 -10.06
N ILE A 352 -15.73 8.02 -10.02
CA ILE A 352 -17.05 7.41 -10.24
C ILE A 352 -17.61 6.89 -8.92
N TYR A 353 -17.48 5.59 -8.64
CA TYR A 353 -17.92 4.94 -7.41
C TYR A 353 -16.79 4.73 -6.40
N GLN A 354 -15.57 5.24 -6.67
CA GLN A 354 -14.49 5.23 -5.68
C GLN A 354 -14.84 6.15 -4.52
N ASN A 355 -14.35 5.83 -3.30
CA ASN A 355 -14.68 6.61 -2.11
C ASN A 355 -14.16 8.05 -2.20
N ARG A 356 -12.85 8.24 -2.43
CA ARG A 356 -12.20 9.56 -2.32
C ARG A 356 -11.23 9.92 -3.45
N SER A 357 -10.60 8.95 -4.10
CA SER A 357 -9.59 9.15 -5.15
C SER A 357 -9.71 8.08 -6.24
N GLY A 358 -9.32 8.42 -7.47
CA GLY A 358 -9.36 7.51 -8.61
C GLY A 358 -8.30 6.40 -8.56
N LEU A 359 -7.22 6.63 -7.81
CA LEU A 359 -6.13 5.67 -7.61
C LEU A 359 -5.77 5.60 -6.12
N HIS A 360 -5.42 4.39 -5.68
CA HIS A 360 -4.91 4.15 -4.33
C HIS A 360 -3.53 3.47 -4.42
N LEU A 361 -2.55 3.99 -3.69
CA LEU A 361 -1.17 3.51 -3.70
C LEU A 361 -0.79 2.94 -2.34
N VAL A 362 -0.10 1.80 -2.34
CA VAL A 362 0.46 1.15 -1.14
C VAL A 362 1.88 0.68 -1.46
N ASN A 363 2.79 0.82 -0.51
CA ASN A 363 4.13 0.24 -0.61
C ASN A 363 4.22 -1.10 0.14
N GLU A 364 4.83 -2.11 -0.49
CA GLU A 364 4.98 -3.46 0.09
C GLU A 364 5.76 -3.43 1.42
N SER A 365 6.73 -2.54 1.57
CA SER A 365 7.47 -2.42 2.82
C SER A 365 6.62 -1.84 3.95
N SER A 366 5.60 -1.03 3.66
CA SER A 366 4.65 -0.50 4.64
C SER A 366 3.76 -1.61 5.19
N VAL A 367 3.28 -2.51 4.32
CA VAL A 367 2.49 -3.68 4.74
C VAL A 367 3.35 -4.69 5.48
N SER A 368 4.60 -4.88 5.05
CA SER A 368 5.57 -5.73 5.78
C SER A 368 5.87 -5.18 7.18
N ASP A 369 6.04 -3.87 7.29
CA ASP A 369 6.26 -3.18 8.57
C ASP A 369 5.04 -3.27 9.47
N LEU A 370 3.83 -3.12 8.93
CA LEU A 370 2.59 -3.38 9.65
C LEU A 370 2.49 -4.84 10.13
N ASN A 371 2.79 -5.81 9.26
CA ASN A 371 2.77 -7.23 9.61
C ASN A 371 3.80 -7.60 10.70
N SER A 372 4.91 -6.87 10.78
CA SER A 372 5.90 -7.08 11.83
C SER A 372 5.42 -6.67 13.24
N GLN A 373 4.31 -5.94 13.32
CA GLN A 373 3.70 -5.52 14.59
C GLN A 373 2.71 -6.54 15.14
N PHE A 374 2.35 -7.58 14.37
CA PHE A 374 1.45 -8.64 14.84
C PHE A 374 2.19 -9.61 15.78
N PRO A 375 1.54 -10.02 16.89
CA PRO A 375 2.05 -11.09 17.74
C PRO A 375 2.27 -12.39 16.95
N GLU A 376 3.23 -13.19 17.41
CA GLU A 376 3.52 -14.49 16.83
C GLU A 376 2.29 -15.41 16.94
N GLY A 377 1.79 -15.88 15.80
CA GLY A 377 0.61 -16.75 15.71
C GLY A 377 -0.69 -16.05 15.32
N GLU A 378 -0.71 -14.72 15.17
CA GLU A 378 -1.87 -13.98 14.64
C GLU A 378 -1.86 -13.93 13.10
N ASP A 379 -3.06 -13.77 12.53
CA ASP A 379 -3.25 -13.65 11.08
C ASP A 379 -2.62 -12.35 10.55
N GLN A 380 -1.74 -12.48 9.55
CA GLN A 380 -1.12 -11.34 8.87
C GLN A 380 -2.04 -10.78 7.79
N VAL A 381 -1.92 -9.48 7.53
CA VAL A 381 -2.63 -8.85 6.41
C VAL A 381 -1.87 -8.93 5.12
N LEU A 382 -2.61 -9.09 4.03
CA LEU A 382 -2.10 -9.05 2.68
C LEU A 382 -2.15 -7.60 2.17
N ASN A 383 -1.37 -7.33 1.12
CA ASN A 383 -1.49 -6.06 0.39
C ASN A 383 -2.94 -5.83 -0.09
N ASP A 384 -3.65 -6.91 -0.43
CA ASP A 384 -5.02 -6.88 -0.95
C ASP A 384 -6.07 -6.44 0.07
N ASN A 385 -5.81 -6.61 1.39
CA ASN A 385 -6.65 -6.05 2.44
C ASN A 385 -6.80 -4.52 2.29
N PHE A 386 -5.78 -3.84 1.77
CA PHE A 386 -5.78 -2.39 1.56
C PHE A 386 -6.32 -1.96 0.20
N ARG A 387 -6.64 -2.91 -0.69
CA ARG A 387 -7.22 -2.65 -2.02
C ARG A 387 -6.42 -1.61 -2.84
N PRO A 388 -5.08 -1.75 -2.97
CA PRO A 388 -4.29 -0.83 -3.79
C PRO A 388 -4.66 -0.95 -5.27
N THR A 389 -4.70 0.18 -5.96
CA THR A 389 -4.66 0.22 -7.43
C THR A 389 -3.21 0.15 -7.93
N VAL A 390 -2.28 0.72 -7.17
CA VAL A 390 -0.84 0.73 -7.45
C VAL A 390 -0.10 0.20 -6.22
N LEU A 391 0.47 -1.00 -6.34
CA LEU A 391 1.39 -1.54 -5.35
C LEU A 391 2.83 -1.24 -5.79
N VAL A 392 3.63 -0.64 -4.91
CA VAL A 392 5.02 -0.27 -5.19
C VAL A 392 5.97 -1.01 -4.26
N GLU A 393 7.17 -1.31 -4.77
CA GLU A 393 8.27 -1.89 -3.99
C GLU A 393 9.29 -0.76 -3.73
N TYR A 394 9.29 -0.21 -2.52
CA TYR A 394 10.27 0.77 -2.07
C TYR A 394 10.81 0.36 -0.69
N PRO A 395 12.13 0.48 -0.41
CA PRO A 395 12.72 -0.14 0.77
C PRO A 395 12.34 0.50 2.11
N GLU A 396 11.95 1.77 2.12
CA GLU A 396 11.55 2.48 3.33
C GLU A 396 10.02 2.34 3.53
N PRO A 397 9.56 1.70 4.63
CA PRO A 397 8.14 1.72 5.00
C PRO A 397 7.60 3.15 5.09
N TRP A 398 6.38 3.33 4.62
CA TRP A 398 5.62 4.59 4.67
C TRP A 398 6.22 5.75 3.88
N ALA A 399 7.19 5.48 2.99
CA ALA A 399 7.80 6.50 2.14
C ALA A 399 6.78 7.17 1.21
N GLU A 400 5.77 6.44 0.77
CA GLU A 400 4.71 6.89 -0.10
C GLU A 400 3.92 8.08 0.45
N ASP A 401 3.84 8.21 1.77
CA ASP A 401 3.14 9.33 2.43
C ASP A 401 3.83 10.68 2.19
N ASN A 402 5.12 10.64 1.86
CA ASN A 402 5.94 11.84 1.64
C ASN A 402 6.11 12.17 0.15
N TRP A 403 5.61 11.33 -0.75
CA TRP A 403 5.69 11.59 -2.17
C TRP A 403 4.68 12.67 -2.54
N LYS A 404 5.12 13.72 -3.22
CA LYS A 404 4.22 14.73 -3.80
C LYS A 404 3.78 14.33 -5.20
N TRP A 405 4.73 13.79 -5.97
CA TRP A 405 4.54 13.35 -7.32
C TRP A 405 5.25 12.03 -7.51
N MET A 406 4.64 11.16 -8.29
CA MET A 406 5.26 9.93 -8.76
C MET A 406 5.18 9.91 -10.28
N ARG A 407 6.20 9.37 -10.94
CA ARG A 407 6.18 9.20 -12.38
C ARG A 407 6.31 7.72 -12.74
N ILE A 408 5.25 7.13 -13.28
CA ILE A 408 5.27 5.75 -13.79
C ILE A 408 5.14 5.82 -15.30
N ASN A 409 6.13 5.27 -16.02
CA ASN A 409 6.11 5.18 -17.49
C ASN A 409 5.84 6.50 -18.22
N GLY A 410 6.34 7.61 -17.68
CA GLY A 410 6.19 8.93 -18.29
C GLY A 410 4.95 9.69 -17.85
N VAL A 411 3.96 9.01 -17.25
CA VAL A 411 2.75 9.60 -16.68
C VAL A 411 3.03 10.10 -15.27
N ASN A 412 2.64 11.34 -14.99
CA ASN A 412 2.77 11.94 -13.67
C ASN A 412 1.49 11.65 -12.86
N PHE A 413 1.70 11.17 -11.65
CA PHE A 413 0.69 10.93 -10.64
C PHE A 413 0.92 11.97 -9.54
N LEU A 414 -0.14 12.70 -9.20
CA LEU A 414 -0.15 13.62 -8.07
C LEU A 414 -0.66 12.87 -6.85
N MET A 415 0.06 12.94 -5.74
CA MET A 415 -0.42 12.42 -4.47
C MET A 415 -1.38 13.45 -3.87
N LEU A 416 -2.67 13.11 -3.84
CA LEU A 416 -3.73 14.04 -3.42
C LEU A 416 -3.89 14.09 -1.91
N ILE A 417 -4.20 12.93 -1.31
CA ILE A 417 -4.51 12.76 0.09
C ILE A 417 -4.01 11.39 0.56
N SER A 418 -3.70 11.27 1.84
CA SER A 418 -3.52 9.97 2.49
C SER A 418 -4.85 9.21 2.53
N CYS A 419 -4.79 7.88 2.44
CA CYS A 419 -5.98 7.04 2.57
C CYS A 419 -6.22 6.70 4.04
N ASP A 420 -7.26 7.28 4.62
CA ASP A 420 -7.80 6.79 5.88
C ASP A 420 -8.29 5.35 5.68
N ARG A 421 -8.04 4.48 6.66
CA ARG A 421 -8.44 3.08 6.57
C ARG A 421 -9.84 2.93 7.16
N CYS A 422 -10.63 2.01 6.61
CA CYS A 422 -11.92 1.60 7.19
C CYS A 422 -11.96 0.09 7.46
N PRO A 423 -12.94 -0.42 8.25
CA PRO A 423 -12.99 -1.81 8.71
C PRO A 423 -12.97 -2.88 7.61
N THR A 424 -13.13 -2.49 6.34
CA THR A 424 -12.95 -3.39 5.20
C THR A 424 -11.55 -4.01 5.12
N THR A 425 -10.52 -3.36 5.67
CA THR A 425 -9.17 -3.94 5.76
C THR A 425 -9.11 -5.13 6.73
N CYS A 426 -10.08 -5.23 7.64
CA CYS A 426 -10.22 -6.33 8.60
C CYS A 426 -10.89 -7.57 8.00
N VAL A 427 -11.13 -7.62 6.69
CA VAL A 427 -11.75 -8.76 6.03
C VAL A 427 -10.67 -9.51 5.28
N ASP A 428 -10.56 -10.81 5.53
CA ASP A 428 -9.72 -11.70 4.75
C ASP A 428 -10.23 -11.71 3.29
N PRO A 429 -9.39 -11.32 2.30
CA PRO A 429 -9.82 -11.22 0.91
C PRO A 429 -10.09 -12.57 0.25
N GLU A 430 -9.60 -13.68 0.80
CA GLU A 430 -9.84 -15.03 0.29
C GLU A 430 -11.12 -15.63 0.87
N THR A 431 -11.36 -15.45 2.18
CA THR A 431 -12.49 -16.10 2.87
C THR A 431 -13.71 -15.21 3.03
N GLY A 432 -13.57 -13.89 2.94
CA GLY A 432 -14.64 -12.92 3.21
C GLY A 432 -15.03 -12.83 4.70
N VAL A 433 -14.29 -13.50 5.58
CA VAL A 433 -14.51 -13.51 7.03
C VAL A 433 -13.71 -12.37 7.66
N GLY A 434 -14.26 -11.79 8.74
CA GLY A 434 -13.50 -10.84 9.54
C GLY A 434 -12.28 -11.51 10.18
N LEU A 435 -11.12 -10.90 10.04
CA LEU A 435 -9.91 -11.24 10.79
C LEU A 435 -10.17 -11.15 12.29
N THR A 436 -9.33 -11.80 13.09
CA THR A 436 -9.50 -11.99 14.54
C THR A 436 -9.86 -10.69 15.29
N GLU A 437 -10.45 -10.85 16.49
CA GLU A 437 -10.83 -9.74 17.37
C GLU A 437 -9.64 -8.80 17.65
N TYR A 438 -8.40 -9.32 17.65
CA TYR A 438 -7.16 -8.55 17.75
C TYR A 438 -6.96 -7.53 16.60
N PHE A 439 -7.27 -7.93 15.36
CA PHE A 439 -7.20 -7.05 14.19
C PHE A 439 -8.26 -5.95 14.27
N LEU A 440 -9.50 -6.31 14.63
CA LEU A 440 -10.59 -5.36 14.86
C LEU A 440 -10.28 -4.39 16.00
N CYS A 441 -9.68 -4.84 17.11
CA CYS A 441 -9.28 -4.00 18.24
C CYS A 441 -8.18 -3.00 17.85
N ASN A 442 -7.10 -3.43 17.19
CA ASN A 442 -6.05 -2.50 16.74
C ASN A 442 -6.55 -1.51 15.68
N PHE A 443 -7.56 -1.88 14.90
CA PHE A 443 -8.12 -1.03 13.86
C PHE A 443 -9.16 -0.03 14.40
N ILE A 444 -10.00 -0.47 15.34
CA ILE A 444 -11.03 0.36 16.00
C ILE A 444 -10.42 1.24 17.11
N GLU A 445 -9.33 0.81 17.75
CA GLU A 445 -8.69 1.52 18.87
C GLU A 445 -7.35 2.21 18.51
N GLY A 446 -6.71 1.88 17.37
CA GLY A 446 -5.29 2.23 17.11
C GLY A 446 -4.97 3.06 15.86
N LEU A 447 -5.91 3.32 14.95
CA LEU A 447 -5.68 4.12 13.73
C LEU A 447 -6.85 5.08 13.45
N ASP A 448 -7.23 5.87 14.45
CA ASP A 448 -8.18 6.98 14.29
C ASP A 448 -7.51 8.14 13.51
N LEU A 449 -7.28 7.93 12.21
CA LEU A 449 -6.68 8.87 11.25
C LEU A 449 -7.60 10.06 10.93
N LEU A 450 -8.86 10.02 11.35
CA LEU A 450 -9.83 11.10 11.13
C LEU A 450 -9.45 12.40 11.85
N ASP A 451 -8.72 12.34 12.96
CA ASP A 451 -8.26 13.55 13.68
C ASP A 451 -6.87 14.03 13.18
N ILE A 452 -6.19 13.23 12.35
CA ILE A 452 -4.84 13.48 11.82
C ILE A 452 -4.91 14.35 10.56
N CYS A 453 -5.87 14.13 9.65
CA CYS A 453 -5.96 14.84 8.37
C CYS A 453 -6.40 16.32 8.47
N ASP A 454 -7.20 16.69 9.47
CA ASP A 454 -7.57 18.09 9.69
C ASP A 454 -6.44 18.90 10.33
N LYS A 455 -5.72 18.30 11.28
CA LYS A 455 -4.54 18.91 11.91
C LYS A 455 -3.32 18.94 10.97
N TYR A 456 -3.21 18.01 10.01
CA TYR A 456 -2.07 17.94 9.07
C TYR A 456 -1.97 19.15 8.14
N SER A 457 -3.09 19.77 7.75
CA SER A 457 -3.05 20.98 6.91
C SER A 457 -2.56 22.21 7.67
N GLN A 458 -2.94 22.34 8.94
CA GLN A 458 -2.41 23.37 9.84
C GLN A 458 -0.92 23.09 10.15
N PHE A 459 -0.56 21.82 10.36
CA PHE A 459 0.81 21.39 10.64
C PHE A 459 1.80 21.67 9.49
N TYR A 460 1.39 21.41 8.24
CA TYR A 460 2.23 21.68 7.06
C TYR A 460 2.37 23.19 6.79
N ASP A 461 1.34 24.00 7.10
CA ASP A 461 1.42 25.45 6.99
C ASP A 461 2.35 26.05 8.07
N ILE A 462 2.36 25.47 9.28
CA ILE A 462 3.31 25.82 10.36
C ILE A 462 4.76 25.40 10.01
N MET A 463 4.94 24.21 9.44
CA MET A 463 6.28 23.69 9.07
C MET A 463 6.88 24.39 7.85
N SER A 464 6.06 24.73 6.84
CA SER A 464 6.52 25.40 5.61
C SER A 464 6.86 26.88 5.82
N ARG A 465 6.27 27.54 6.82
CA ARG A 465 6.58 28.93 7.16
C ARG A 465 7.76 29.09 8.12
N SER A 466 8.15 28.04 8.85
CA SER A 466 9.11 28.15 9.96
C SER A 466 10.52 27.60 9.70
N THR A 467 10.80 26.95 8.57
CA THR A 467 12.15 26.41 8.32
C THR A 467 12.63 26.61 6.88
N GLY A 468 13.39 27.68 6.66
CA GLY A 468 14.45 27.64 5.68
C GLY A 468 15.50 26.63 6.14
N GLY A 469 15.37 25.36 5.75
CA GLY A 469 16.35 24.30 6.01
C GLY A 469 15.76 23.04 6.67
N PHE A 470 16.01 21.90 6.04
CA PHE A 470 15.72 20.55 6.53
C PHE A 470 16.23 20.37 7.97
N GLY A 471 15.32 20.19 8.93
CA GLY A 471 15.65 19.88 10.33
C GLY A 471 15.55 18.38 10.63
N HIS A 472 16.44 17.90 11.49
CA HIS A 472 16.51 16.51 11.98
C HIS A 472 15.21 16.08 12.67
N GLY A 473 14.56 15.04 12.14
CA GLY A 473 13.41 14.37 12.76
C GLY A 473 13.72 12.90 13.05
N TYR A 474 13.03 12.32 14.02
CA TYR A 474 13.19 10.91 14.38
C TYR A 474 12.10 10.04 13.75
N PHE A 475 12.54 9.00 13.04
CA PHE A 475 11.68 7.90 12.58
C PHE A 475 11.97 6.67 13.44
N GLY A 476 11.11 6.43 14.43
CA GLY A 476 11.16 5.25 15.29
C GLY A 476 10.14 4.22 14.86
N ARG A 477 10.55 2.94 14.79
CA ARG A 477 9.64 1.83 14.44
C ARG A 477 8.82 1.32 15.63
N THR A 478 9.27 1.55 16.87
CA THR A 478 8.59 1.13 18.09
C THR A 478 8.91 2.09 19.24
N PHE A 479 7.96 2.30 20.16
CA PHE A 479 8.26 2.80 21.51
C PHE A 479 8.81 1.65 22.35
N LYS A 480 9.60 1.97 23.37
CA LYS A 480 10.04 0.97 24.36
C LYS A 480 8.90 0.62 25.32
N LYS A 481 8.24 1.66 25.85
CA LYS A 481 7.09 1.55 26.77
C LYS A 481 6.16 2.74 26.62
N LEU A 482 4.87 2.53 26.84
CA LEU A 482 3.88 3.60 26.96
C LEU A 482 3.37 3.67 28.39
N PHE A 483 3.02 4.87 28.84
CA PHE A 483 2.40 5.06 30.13
C PHE A 483 1.23 6.02 30.07
N ILE A 484 0.21 5.74 30.89
CA ILE A 484 -0.85 6.70 31.19
C ILE A 484 -0.82 7.09 32.68
N TYR A 485 -1.28 8.32 32.95
CA TYR A 485 -1.43 8.86 34.30
C TYR A 485 -2.88 9.30 34.52
N PRO A 486 -3.82 8.37 34.79
CA PRO A 486 -5.25 8.67 34.91
C PRO A 486 -5.55 9.70 36.02
N ILE A 487 -4.76 9.66 37.10
CA ILE A 487 -4.82 10.62 38.20
C ILE A 487 -3.47 11.36 38.25
N LYS A 488 -3.52 12.69 38.10
CA LYS A 488 -2.35 13.55 38.19
C LYS A 488 -1.67 13.37 39.55
N GLY A 489 -0.42 12.95 39.54
CA GLY A 489 0.40 12.77 40.76
C GLY A 489 0.60 11.32 41.17
N LEU A 490 -0.23 10.38 40.70
CA LEU A 490 0.00 8.95 40.94
C LEU A 490 1.04 8.37 39.99
N LYS A 491 1.58 7.20 40.33
CA LYS A 491 2.50 6.44 39.47
C LYS A 491 1.86 6.13 38.11
N GLY A 492 2.68 6.06 37.07
CA GLY A 492 2.22 5.71 35.73
C GLY A 492 1.80 4.25 35.66
N VAL A 493 0.80 3.99 34.81
CA VAL A 493 0.41 2.64 34.42
C VAL A 493 1.09 2.37 33.10
N GLU A 494 1.94 1.34 33.05
CA GLU A 494 2.49 0.86 31.79
C GLU A 494 1.37 0.23 30.96
N VAL A 495 1.31 0.59 29.69
CA VAL A 495 0.25 0.18 28.78
C VAL A 495 0.82 -0.27 27.46
N ASN A 496 0.11 -1.15 26.76
CA ASN A 496 0.53 -1.63 25.45
C ASN A 496 0.10 -0.68 24.32
N GLN A 497 -0.90 0.18 24.57
CA GLN A 497 -1.44 1.12 23.60
C GLN A 497 -1.99 2.38 24.29
N LEU A 498 -2.04 3.49 23.54
CA LEU A 498 -2.64 4.75 23.96
C LEU A 498 -3.47 5.34 22.81
N GLU A 499 -4.68 5.79 23.11
CA GLU A 499 -5.49 6.61 22.22
C GLU A 499 -4.98 8.06 22.32
N ILE A 500 -4.51 8.63 21.21
CA ILE A 500 -4.08 10.04 21.17
C ILE A 500 -5.32 10.92 20.96
N THR A 501 -5.54 11.85 21.88
CA THR A 501 -6.62 12.84 21.81
C THR A 501 -6.03 14.23 21.60
N LYS A 502 -6.87 15.20 21.21
CA LYS A 502 -6.45 16.61 21.12
C LYS A 502 -5.87 17.21 22.41
N TYR A 503 -6.09 16.59 23.57
CA TYR A 503 -5.69 17.11 24.89
C TYR A 503 -4.74 16.17 25.69
N GLY A 504 -4.13 15.19 25.03
CA GLY A 504 -3.22 14.22 25.64
C GLY A 504 -3.60 12.79 25.26
N VAL A 505 -3.41 11.85 26.19
CA VAL A 505 -3.67 10.42 25.96
C VAL A 505 -4.88 9.92 26.75
N LYS A 506 -5.60 8.97 26.15
CA LYS A 506 -6.68 8.18 26.76
C LYS A 506 -6.35 6.70 26.65
N TYR A 507 -6.94 5.88 27.52
CA TYR A 507 -6.60 4.46 27.64
C TYR A 507 -7.62 3.52 26.99
N GLY A 508 -7.10 2.48 26.31
CA GLY A 508 -7.77 1.23 25.96
C GLY A 508 -7.15 0.03 26.72
N ILE A 509 -7.93 -0.53 27.65
CA ILE A 509 -7.90 -1.83 28.38
C ILE A 509 -6.54 -2.56 28.71
N PHE A 510 -6.37 -2.80 30.04
CA PHE A 510 -5.43 -3.58 30.91
C PHE A 510 -3.88 -3.67 30.79
N LYS A 511 -3.14 -3.31 31.89
CA LYS A 511 -2.63 -4.22 32.98
C LYS A 511 -2.04 -3.53 34.24
N ASP A 512 -2.13 -4.26 35.38
CA ASP A 512 -1.38 -4.32 36.67
C ASP A 512 -0.83 -3.05 37.38
N ARG A 513 -1.73 -2.28 38.01
CA ARG A 513 -1.65 -1.66 39.37
C ARG A 513 -2.74 -0.59 39.54
N LEU A 514 -3.30 -0.12 38.43
CA LEU A 514 -4.64 0.45 38.31
C LEU A 514 -5.40 -0.48 37.35
N ARG A 515 -6.51 -1.07 37.81
CA ARG A 515 -7.39 -1.83 36.90
C ARG A 515 -8.25 -0.79 36.20
N ILE A 516 -8.34 -0.82 34.87
CA ILE A 516 -9.30 -0.01 34.13
C ILE A 516 -10.17 -0.99 33.32
N MET A 517 -11.46 -1.08 33.66
CA MET A 517 -12.44 -1.95 32.99
C MET A 517 -13.62 -1.11 32.54
N GLY A 518 -13.75 -0.91 31.23
CA GLY A 518 -14.77 -0.02 30.68
C GLY A 518 -14.67 1.37 31.31
N LYS A 519 -15.70 1.77 32.06
CA LYS A 519 -15.76 3.08 32.74
C LYS A 519 -15.27 3.05 34.19
N GLN A 520 -14.64 1.97 34.66
CA GLN A 520 -14.25 1.83 36.06
C GLN A 520 -12.73 1.84 36.21
N LEU A 521 -12.26 2.60 37.21
CA LEU A 521 -10.85 2.72 37.59
C LEU A 521 -10.72 2.27 39.05
N TRP A 522 -9.88 1.28 39.34
CA TRP A 522 -9.60 0.84 40.70
C TRP A 522 -8.24 1.36 41.15
N VAL A 523 -8.20 2.05 42.28
CA VAL A 523 -7.01 2.63 42.89
C VAL A 523 -6.67 1.86 44.16
N ASP A 524 -5.47 1.28 44.18
CA ASP A 524 -4.93 0.62 45.36
C ASP A 524 -3.93 1.54 46.09
N GLY A 525 -3.88 1.42 47.41
CA GLY A 525 -2.90 2.11 48.25
C GLY A 525 -2.42 1.17 49.36
N PRO A 526 -1.15 1.28 49.81
CA PRO A 526 -0.67 0.57 50.99
C PRO A 526 -1.63 0.73 52.17
N ASP A 527 -2.05 -0.40 52.75
CA ASP A 527 -2.95 -0.48 53.91
C ASP A 527 -4.32 0.23 53.74
N MET A 528 -4.73 0.49 52.50
CA MET A 528 -6.02 1.10 52.16
C MET A 528 -6.93 0.09 51.44
N PRO A 529 -8.26 0.15 51.62
CA PRO A 529 -9.18 -0.61 50.78
C PRO A 529 -9.08 -0.14 49.32
N THR A 530 -9.29 -1.02 48.34
CA THR A 530 -9.31 -0.61 46.93
C THR A 530 -10.45 0.38 46.68
N LEU A 531 -10.11 1.58 46.22
CA LEU A 531 -11.08 2.59 45.81
C LEU A 531 -11.57 2.30 44.40
N LYS A 532 -12.88 2.30 44.19
CA LYS A 532 -13.49 2.11 42.88
C LYS A 532 -14.09 3.42 42.37
N LEU A 533 -13.49 3.95 41.30
CA LEU A 533 -13.95 5.15 40.62
C LEU A 533 -14.73 4.75 39.36
N THR A 534 -15.81 5.47 39.08
CA THR A 534 -16.56 5.34 37.83
C THR A 534 -16.43 6.63 37.04
N TYR A 535 -15.99 6.54 35.79
CA TYR A 535 -15.83 7.65 34.88
C TYR A 535 -17.18 8.31 34.60
N ILE A 536 -17.26 9.60 34.89
CA ILE A 536 -18.46 10.42 34.71
C ILE A 536 -18.49 10.93 33.28
N GLU A 537 -19.26 10.28 32.43
CA GLU A 537 -19.37 10.63 31.00
C GLU A 537 -20.47 11.65 30.72
N GLN A 538 -21.56 11.60 31.48
CA GLN A 538 -22.69 12.51 31.35
C GLN A 538 -22.90 13.29 32.63
N LEU A 539 -22.97 14.62 32.49
CA LEU A 539 -23.34 15.51 33.56
C LEU A 539 -24.84 15.39 33.87
N ASN A 540 -25.17 15.55 35.14
CA ASN A 540 -26.53 15.67 35.65
C ASN A 540 -26.50 16.60 36.87
N ASP A 541 -27.67 17.03 37.33
CA ASP A 541 -27.80 18.05 38.37
C ASP A 541 -27.23 17.63 39.75
N ASN A 542 -26.92 16.35 39.95
CA ASN A 542 -26.34 15.85 41.20
C ASN A 542 -24.81 15.95 41.24
N HIS A 543 -24.16 16.31 40.13
CA HIS A 543 -22.71 16.44 40.08
C HIS A 543 -22.25 17.81 40.60
N GLU A 544 -21.40 17.81 41.63
CA GLU A 544 -20.75 19.03 42.11
C GLU A 544 -19.62 19.43 41.17
N ILE A 545 -19.65 20.67 40.66
CA ILE A 545 -18.61 21.21 39.75
C ILE A 545 -17.77 22.24 40.52
N ILE A 546 -16.48 21.96 40.64
CA ILE A 546 -15.53 22.82 41.36
C ILE A 546 -14.65 23.57 40.36
N SER A 547 -14.56 24.89 40.53
CA SER A 547 -13.64 25.74 39.76
C SER A 547 -12.40 26.07 40.61
N PHE A 548 -11.21 25.88 40.05
CA PHE A 548 -9.96 26.12 40.76
C PHE A 548 -8.88 26.66 39.82
N LYS A 549 -7.88 27.36 40.36
CA LYS A 549 -6.74 27.87 39.59
C LYS A 549 -5.62 26.84 39.54
N MET A 550 -5.14 26.52 38.35
CA MET A 550 -3.91 25.77 38.14
C MET A 550 -2.77 26.70 37.74
N TYR A 551 -1.60 26.51 38.35
CA TYR A 551 -0.41 27.30 38.10
C TYR A 551 0.62 26.48 37.31
N THR A 552 1.23 27.09 36.30
CA THR A 552 2.36 26.48 35.58
C THR A 552 3.67 26.82 36.29
N PRO A 553 4.54 25.85 36.61
CA PRO A 553 5.83 26.14 37.23
C PRO A 553 6.75 26.96 36.30
N ASN A 554 7.47 27.95 36.84
CA ASN A 554 8.54 28.75 36.20
C ASN A 554 8.18 29.89 35.24
N SER A 555 6.95 30.44 35.22
CA SER A 555 6.80 31.82 34.72
C SER A 555 7.34 32.79 35.75
N SER A 556 8.26 33.69 35.34
CA SER A 556 8.72 34.83 36.15
C SER A 556 7.58 35.74 36.64
N GLU A 557 6.37 35.52 36.14
CA GLU A 557 5.13 36.10 36.58
C GLU A 557 4.27 35.01 37.25
N GLN A 558 4.25 34.97 38.58
CA GLN A 558 3.37 34.12 39.40
C GLN A 558 1.89 34.55 39.37
N MET A 559 1.44 35.39 38.42
CA MET A 559 0.22 36.18 38.62
C MET A 559 -1.04 35.74 37.88
N ASP A 560 -1.02 34.80 36.93
CA ASP A 560 -2.27 34.37 36.26
C ASP A 560 -2.36 32.84 36.10
N GLY A 561 -2.78 32.16 37.18
CA GLY A 561 -3.21 30.77 37.10
C GLY A 561 -4.51 30.64 36.31
N GLN A 562 -4.56 29.72 35.34
CA GLN A 562 -5.75 29.46 34.54
C GLN A 562 -6.83 28.79 35.40
N VAL A 563 -8.05 29.31 35.34
CA VAL A 563 -9.21 28.71 36.02
C VAL A 563 -9.67 27.52 35.19
N ILE A 564 -9.76 26.35 35.83
CA ILE A 564 -10.27 25.11 35.24
C ILE A 564 -11.36 24.53 36.14
N LYS A 565 -12.28 23.77 35.53
CA LYS A 565 -13.36 23.08 36.23
C LYS A 565 -13.06 21.58 36.36
N GLY A 566 -13.61 20.97 37.39
CA GLY A 566 -13.64 19.53 37.54
C GLY A 566 -14.91 19.07 38.24
N ILE A 567 -15.39 17.89 37.87
CA ILE A 567 -16.49 17.21 38.55
C ILE A 567 -15.91 16.57 39.81
N ASP A 568 -16.55 16.80 40.94
CA ASP A 568 -16.20 16.09 42.16
C ASP A 568 -16.53 14.60 42.06
N CYS A 569 -15.56 13.74 42.35
CA CYS A 569 -15.72 12.29 42.27
C CYS A 569 -16.49 11.68 43.46
N GLY A 570 -16.99 12.52 44.38
CA GLY A 570 -17.86 12.13 45.48
C GLY A 570 -17.13 11.88 46.80
N PRO A 571 -17.90 11.80 47.91
CA PRO A 571 -17.36 11.75 49.26
C PRO A 571 -16.48 10.53 49.53
N GLU A 572 -16.79 9.37 48.93
CA GLU A 572 -15.99 8.15 49.09
C GLU A 572 -14.56 8.33 48.55
N ALA A 573 -14.44 8.86 47.32
CA ALA A 573 -13.13 9.13 46.70
C ALA A 573 -12.35 10.19 47.48
N ASN A 574 -13.03 11.26 47.90
CA ASN A 574 -12.42 12.33 48.67
C ASN A 574 -11.89 11.82 50.02
N GLN A 575 -12.70 11.08 50.77
CA GLN A 575 -12.31 10.51 52.05
C GLN A 575 -11.14 9.52 51.91
N TRP A 576 -11.13 8.72 50.84
CA TRP A 576 -10.04 7.80 50.56
C TRP A 576 -8.72 8.55 50.38
N PHE A 577 -8.69 9.60 49.54
CA PHE A 577 -7.48 10.39 49.31
C PHE A 577 -7.09 11.26 50.51
N GLU A 578 -8.04 11.78 51.29
CA GLU A 578 -7.76 12.49 52.55
C GLU A 578 -7.03 11.60 53.53
N THR A 579 -7.51 10.36 53.69
CA THR A 579 -6.92 9.37 54.59
C THR A 579 -5.55 8.93 54.09
N PHE A 580 -5.43 8.61 52.80
CA PHE A 580 -4.17 8.15 52.20
C PHE A 580 -3.07 9.23 52.22
N ILE A 581 -3.42 10.49 51.91
CA ILE A 581 -2.48 11.61 51.92
C ILE A 581 -2.23 12.14 53.34
N GLY A 582 -3.13 11.84 54.29
CA GLY A 582 -3.06 12.36 55.65
C GLY A 582 -3.37 13.86 55.73
N ARG A 583 -4.16 14.40 54.80
CA ARG A 583 -4.50 15.82 54.73
C ARG A 583 -6.01 16.01 54.60
N PRO A 584 -6.67 16.76 55.50
CA PRO A 584 -8.09 17.05 55.38
C PRO A 584 -8.38 18.02 54.22
N GLY A 585 -9.56 17.91 53.63
CA GLY A 585 -10.04 18.74 52.53
C GLY A 585 -9.54 18.32 51.14
N VAL A 586 -9.06 17.10 50.97
CA VAL A 586 -8.63 16.59 49.65
C VAL A 586 -9.84 16.21 48.83
N ARG A 587 -9.90 16.75 47.60
CA ARG A 587 -10.97 16.48 46.64
C ARG A 587 -10.38 15.87 45.37
N LEU A 588 -10.95 14.77 44.90
CA LEU A 588 -10.61 14.18 43.61
C LEU A 588 -11.54 14.75 42.54
N LEU A 589 -10.97 15.38 41.53
CA LEU A 589 -11.72 16.03 40.46
C LEU A 589 -11.48 15.35 39.11
N GLN A 590 -12.55 15.10 38.36
CA GLN A 590 -12.50 14.62 36.98
C GLN A 590 -12.73 15.77 36.00
N HIS A 591 -11.88 15.91 34.99
CA HIS A 591 -12.18 16.82 33.88
C HIS A 591 -13.31 16.26 33.01
N HIS A 592 -14.14 17.13 32.45
CA HIS A 592 -15.21 16.76 31.55
C HIS A 592 -15.06 17.50 30.23
N HIS A 593 -15.34 16.83 29.11
CA HIS A 593 -15.14 17.36 27.77
C HIS A 593 -15.92 18.66 27.47
N SER A 594 -16.97 18.95 28.25
CA SER A 594 -17.75 20.19 28.16
C SER A 594 -17.16 21.37 28.93
N PHE A 595 -16.06 21.18 29.68
CA PHE A 595 -15.37 22.25 30.40
C PHE A 595 -14.24 22.84 29.56
N ASP A 596 -13.85 24.07 29.91
CA ASP A 596 -12.72 24.74 29.28
C ASP A 596 -11.44 23.93 29.45
N PHE A 597 -10.63 23.95 28.40
CA PHE A 597 -9.28 23.39 28.39
C PHE A 597 -8.27 24.49 28.70
N ARG A 598 -7.11 24.09 29.18
CA ARG A 598 -5.96 24.96 29.44
C ARG A 598 -5.05 25.02 28.23
N ASP A 599 -4.40 26.16 28.03
CA ASP A 599 -3.37 26.29 26.99
C ASP A 599 -2.08 25.58 27.41
N SER A 600 -1.44 24.90 26.46
CA SER A 600 -0.06 24.43 26.63
C SER A 600 0.93 25.60 26.67
N ASP A 601 2.07 25.42 27.33
CA ASP A 601 3.06 26.49 27.51
C ASP A 601 3.74 26.93 26.21
N SER A 602 3.69 26.11 25.15
CA SER A 602 4.17 26.47 23.81
C SER A 602 3.36 27.57 23.15
N SER A 603 2.09 27.74 23.54
CA SER A 603 1.17 28.79 23.03
C SER A 603 1.72 30.22 23.20
N LYS A 604 2.67 30.43 24.12
CA LYS A 604 3.33 31.74 24.32
C LYS A 604 4.49 32.02 23.36
N ARG A 605 5.03 31.00 22.67
CA ARG A 605 6.21 31.13 21.79
C ARG A 605 5.88 31.17 20.29
N ARG A 606 4.73 30.66 19.85
CA ARG A 606 4.27 30.74 18.45
C ARG A 606 2.81 31.17 18.37
N LYS A 607 2.48 32.06 17.43
CA LYS A 607 1.11 32.58 17.19
C LYS A 607 0.11 31.48 16.81
N ASP A 608 0.61 30.33 16.38
CA ASP A 608 -0.14 29.25 15.74
C ASP A 608 -0.28 28.02 16.68
N ASP A 609 0.32 28.04 17.89
CA ASP A 609 0.32 26.93 18.86
C ASP A 609 -0.97 26.87 19.73
N LYS A 610 -2.07 27.50 19.28
CA LYS A 610 -3.38 27.47 19.96
C LYS A 610 -4.13 26.14 19.82
N ASP A 611 -3.59 25.21 19.04
CA ASP A 611 -4.26 23.95 18.66
C ASP A 611 -3.92 22.75 19.57
N PHE A 612 -3.16 22.96 20.65
CA PHE A 612 -2.76 21.90 21.61
C PHE A 612 -3.26 22.18 23.04
N PRO A 613 -4.56 21.96 23.32
CA PRO A 613 -5.11 22.10 24.66
C PRO A 613 -4.54 21.05 25.62
N ILE A 614 -4.53 21.36 26.92
CA ILE A 614 -4.24 20.43 28.01
C ILE A 614 -5.33 20.54 29.08
N ILE A 615 -5.39 19.56 29.99
CA ILE A 615 -6.29 19.56 31.14
C ILE A 615 -5.49 19.82 32.42
N TYR A 616 -5.30 18.80 33.26
CA TYR A 616 -4.52 18.87 34.48
C TYR A 616 -3.01 18.66 34.26
N GLN A 617 -2.52 18.47 33.03
CA GLN A 617 -1.08 18.43 32.76
C GLN A 617 -0.41 19.77 33.11
N ASN A 618 0.91 19.76 33.30
CA ASN A 618 1.65 20.98 33.64
C ASN A 618 1.81 21.89 32.42
N ARG A 619 2.37 21.36 31.32
CA ARG A 619 2.83 22.15 30.17
C ARG A 619 2.44 21.59 28.79
N SER A 620 2.38 20.27 28.66
CA SER A 620 2.15 19.54 27.41
C SER A 620 1.25 18.33 27.64
N GLY A 621 0.50 17.91 26.62
CA GLY A 621 -0.36 16.72 26.66
C GLY A 621 0.41 15.40 26.68
N LEU A 622 1.65 15.41 26.17
CA LEU A 622 2.56 14.26 26.10
C LEU A 622 3.95 14.64 26.62
N HIS A 623 4.61 13.65 27.23
CA HIS A 623 6.01 13.74 27.65
C HIS A 623 6.77 12.53 27.12
N LEU A 624 7.91 12.78 26.49
CA LEU A 624 8.77 11.77 25.91
C LEU A 624 10.12 11.75 26.63
N VAL A 625 10.66 10.56 26.83
CA VAL A 625 12.00 10.33 27.38
C VAL A 625 12.71 9.27 26.55
N ASN A 626 13.98 9.48 26.21
CA ASN A 626 14.84 8.43 25.67
C ASN A 626 15.54 7.69 26.83
N GLU A 627 15.52 6.37 26.80
CA GLU A 627 16.19 5.55 27.83
C GLU A 627 17.70 5.82 27.89
N SER A 628 18.36 6.04 26.75
CA SER A 628 19.80 6.36 26.75
C SER A 628 20.11 7.69 27.47
N SER A 629 19.18 8.64 27.50
CA SER A 629 19.33 9.88 28.28
C SER A 629 19.27 9.62 29.79
N VAL A 630 18.41 8.69 30.22
CA VAL A 630 18.33 8.26 31.63
C VAL A 630 19.59 7.51 32.04
N ASN A 631 20.09 6.63 31.17
CA ASN A 631 21.34 5.91 31.40
C ASN A 631 22.55 6.85 31.48
N ASP A 632 22.63 7.82 30.58
CA ASP A 632 23.67 8.85 30.60
C ASP A 632 23.60 9.67 31.89
N LEU A 633 22.41 10.09 32.32
CA LEU A 633 22.23 10.79 33.59
C LEU A 633 22.70 9.95 34.79
N ASN A 634 22.33 8.67 34.85
CA ASN A 634 22.77 7.77 35.91
C ASN A 634 24.30 7.57 35.91
N SER A 635 24.95 7.66 34.76
CA SER A 635 26.43 7.57 34.67
C SER A 635 27.14 8.78 35.32
N GLN A 636 26.42 9.87 35.57
CA GLN A 636 26.94 11.08 36.20
C GLN A 636 26.79 11.07 37.73
N PHE A 637 26.09 10.07 38.29
CA PHE A 637 25.96 9.94 39.74
C PHE A 637 27.22 9.34 40.37
N PRO A 638 27.65 9.82 41.55
CA PRO A 638 28.72 9.19 42.32
C PRO A 638 28.41 7.72 42.64
N GLU A 639 29.47 6.91 42.71
CA GLU A 639 29.37 5.51 43.09
C GLU A 639 28.77 5.37 44.49
N GLY A 640 27.66 4.63 44.60
CA GLY A 640 26.92 4.42 45.86
C GLY A 640 25.71 5.36 46.08
N GLU A 641 25.43 6.30 45.17
CA GLU A 641 24.16 7.05 45.18
C GLU A 641 23.03 6.27 44.49
N ASP A 642 21.80 6.52 44.93
CA ASP A 642 20.60 5.89 44.37
C ASP A 642 20.39 6.33 42.91
N GLN A 643 20.34 5.37 41.99
CA GLN A 643 20.04 5.63 40.59
C GLN A 643 18.56 5.96 40.38
N VAL A 644 18.26 6.68 39.30
CA VAL A 644 16.88 6.99 38.92
C VAL A 644 16.43 6.17 37.74
N SER A 645 15.13 5.91 37.66
CA SER A 645 14.53 5.24 36.52
C SER A 645 13.77 6.23 35.65
N TYR A 646 13.36 5.79 34.46
CA TYR A 646 12.47 6.59 33.62
C TYR A 646 11.15 6.97 34.34
N ASP A 647 10.69 6.19 35.34
CA ASP A 647 9.45 6.46 36.09
C ASP A 647 9.53 7.78 36.87
N ASN A 648 10.72 8.17 37.35
CA ASN A 648 10.95 9.46 38.02
C ASN A 648 10.60 10.64 37.10
N PHE A 649 10.79 10.48 35.78
CA PHE A 649 10.53 11.51 34.78
C PHE A 649 9.09 11.52 34.29
N ARG A 650 8.33 10.47 34.58
CA ARG A 650 6.93 10.32 34.20
C ARG A 650 6.66 10.48 32.68
N PRO A 651 7.35 9.73 31.80
CA PRO A 651 7.10 9.77 30.36
C PRO A 651 5.72 9.18 30.05
N ALA A 652 5.00 9.76 29.09
CA ALA A 652 3.92 9.05 28.40
C ALA A 652 4.47 8.09 27.34
N VAL A 653 5.60 8.44 26.73
CA VAL A 653 6.30 7.63 25.72
C VAL A 653 7.77 7.49 26.12
N LEU A 654 8.21 6.27 26.36
CA LEU A 654 9.62 5.93 26.50
C LEU A 654 10.12 5.39 25.17
N VAL A 655 11.19 5.97 24.64
CA VAL A 655 11.84 5.51 23.39
C VAL A 655 13.23 4.96 23.69
N GLU A 656 13.74 4.13 22.79
CA GLU A 656 15.12 3.65 22.81
C GLU A 656 15.84 4.21 21.59
N TYR A 657 16.73 5.18 21.80
CA TYR A 657 17.57 5.77 20.76
C TYR A 657 19.02 5.82 21.23
N PRO A 658 20.01 5.38 20.41
CA PRO A 658 21.37 5.18 20.89
C PRO A 658 22.06 6.42 21.45
N GLU A 659 21.78 7.60 20.89
CA GLU A 659 22.40 8.85 21.32
C GLU A 659 21.62 9.44 22.52
N PRO A 660 22.24 9.61 23.69
CA PRO A 660 21.63 10.34 24.81
C PRO A 660 21.25 11.77 24.40
N TRP A 661 20.13 12.25 24.90
CA TRP A 661 19.61 13.61 24.70
C TRP A 661 19.24 13.97 23.26
N ALA A 662 19.19 12.99 22.35
CA ALA A 662 18.80 13.23 20.96
C ALA A 662 17.40 13.84 20.85
N GLU A 663 16.49 13.46 21.76
CA GLU A 663 15.12 13.94 21.82
C GLU A 663 14.98 15.46 22.01
N ASP A 664 15.98 16.12 22.58
CA ASP A 664 15.99 17.57 22.77
C ASP A 664 16.14 18.32 21.44
N ASN A 665 16.70 17.66 20.43
CA ASN A 665 16.96 18.25 19.12
C ASN A 665 15.92 17.83 18.06
N TRP A 666 15.05 16.88 18.38
CA TRP A 666 13.98 16.48 17.47
C TRP A 666 12.97 17.62 17.36
N LYS A 667 12.65 18.01 16.12
CA LYS A 667 11.55 18.96 15.88
C LYS A 667 10.21 18.25 15.78
N TRP A 668 10.24 17.02 15.30
CA TRP A 668 9.09 16.15 15.14
C TRP A 668 9.55 14.70 15.23
N MET A 669 8.60 13.82 15.51
CA MET A 669 8.82 12.39 15.60
C MET A 669 7.66 11.66 14.94
N ARG A 670 7.94 10.55 14.27
CA ARG A 670 6.91 9.62 13.78
C ARG A 670 7.10 8.25 14.43
N ILE A 671 6.06 7.74 15.08
CA ILE A 671 6.01 6.37 15.65
C ILE A 671 4.71 5.73 15.16
N ASN A 672 4.78 4.51 14.63
CA ASN A 672 3.63 3.71 14.16
C ASN A 672 2.65 4.53 13.28
N GLY A 673 3.18 5.35 12.39
CA GLY A 673 2.39 6.21 11.51
C GLY A 673 1.86 7.51 12.12
N VAL A 674 1.86 7.65 13.46
CA VAL A 674 1.42 8.85 14.18
C VAL A 674 2.55 9.87 14.28
N ASN A 675 2.23 11.14 14.05
CA ASN A 675 3.20 12.24 14.04
C ASN A 675 3.06 13.08 15.30
N PHE A 676 4.19 13.33 15.94
CA PHE A 676 4.32 14.08 17.17
C PHE A 676 5.15 15.32 16.89
N LEU A 677 4.66 16.48 17.32
CA LEU A 677 5.44 17.71 17.34
C LEU A 677 6.17 17.83 18.66
N MET A 678 7.47 18.13 18.59
CA MET A 678 8.24 18.44 19.79
C MET A 678 8.01 19.92 20.14
N LEU A 679 7.24 20.15 21.20
CA LEU A 679 6.79 21.49 21.58
C LEU A 679 7.85 22.26 22.37
N ILE A 680 8.32 21.67 23.47
CA ILE A 680 9.22 22.29 24.42
C ILE A 680 9.99 21.22 25.20
N SER A 681 11.23 21.52 25.58
CA SER A 681 11.99 20.70 26.53
C SER A 681 11.32 20.72 27.91
N CYS A 682 11.41 19.60 28.62
CA CYS A 682 10.83 19.50 29.96
C CYS A 682 11.81 19.99 31.01
N ASP A 683 11.61 21.22 31.50
CA ASP A 683 12.30 21.69 32.70
C ASP A 683 11.97 20.78 33.88
N ARG A 684 13.01 20.26 34.55
CA ARG A 684 12.84 19.30 35.62
C ARG A 684 12.49 20.00 36.94
N CYS A 685 11.49 19.46 37.63
CA CYS A 685 11.06 19.93 38.96
C CYS A 685 11.44 18.91 40.05
N PRO A 686 11.35 19.27 41.34
CA PRO A 686 11.71 18.37 42.44
C PRO A 686 10.91 17.05 42.52
N THR A 687 9.86 16.87 41.71
CA THR A 687 9.11 15.61 41.62
C THR A 687 9.97 14.42 41.19
N ILE A 688 11.03 14.65 40.39
CA ILE A 688 11.96 13.57 40.01
C ILE A 688 12.69 12.98 41.22
N CYS A 689 12.81 13.75 42.31
CA CYS A 689 13.46 13.36 43.56
C CYS A 689 12.56 12.51 44.46
N VAL A 690 11.46 11.98 43.93
CA VAL A 690 10.55 11.11 44.68
C VAL A 690 10.71 9.70 44.13
N ASP A 691 11.01 8.75 45.01
CA ASP A 691 11.03 7.33 44.67
C ASP A 691 9.61 6.88 44.25
N PRO A 692 9.42 6.39 43.01
CA PRO A 692 8.11 5.99 42.51
C PRO A 692 7.48 4.77 43.20
N GLU A 693 8.26 3.95 43.91
CA GLU A 693 7.78 2.77 44.65
C GLU A 693 7.44 3.13 46.11
N THR A 694 8.25 3.96 46.76
CA THR A 694 8.09 4.25 48.20
C THR A 694 7.41 5.58 48.49
N GLY A 695 7.39 6.51 47.53
CA GLY A 695 6.94 7.89 47.74
C GLY A 695 7.89 8.74 48.60
N ALA A 696 9.04 8.18 49.02
CA ALA A 696 10.04 8.88 49.80
C ALA A 696 10.79 9.91 48.93
N LYS A 697 11.13 11.06 49.53
CA LYS A 697 12.03 12.02 48.88
C LYS A 697 13.47 11.54 49.02
N VAL A 698 14.19 11.53 47.91
CA VAL A 698 15.62 11.25 47.85
C VAL A 698 16.39 12.55 47.57
N ASP A 699 17.54 12.74 48.22
CA ASP A 699 18.34 13.98 48.13
C ASP A 699 19.27 14.02 46.89
N THR A 700 19.09 13.12 45.94
CA THR A 700 20.04 12.77 44.87
C THR A 700 20.25 13.81 43.77
N PHE A 701 19.45 14.89 43.70
CA PHE A 701 19.49 15.81 42.56
C PHE A 701 20.09 17.18 42.88
N LYS A 702 21.41 17.23 43.18
CA LYS A 702 22.22 18.44 42.99
C LYS A 702 22.76 18.58 41.56
N THR A 703 22.77 17.50 40.77
CA THR A 703 23.44 17.40 39.47
C THR A 703 22.64 17.99 38.31
N LEU A 704 21.30 17.85 38.28
CA LEU A 704 20.42 18.38 37.21
C LEU A 704 20.27 19.92 37.19
N LYS A 705 20.90 20.63 38.14
CA LYS A 705 20.97 22.11 38.15
C LYS A 705 22.20 22.68 37.44
N LYS A 706 23.12 21.83 36.99
CA LYS A 706 24.22 22.18 36.07
C LYS A 706 23.82 21.81 34.66
#